data_AF-A0A944R5S8-F1
#
_entry.id   AF-A0A944R5S8-F1
#
_cell.length_a   1.000
_cell.length_b   1.000
_cell.length_c   1.000
_cell.angle_alpha   90.00
_cell.angle_beta   90.00
_cell.angle_gamma   90.00
#
_symmetry.space_group_name_H-M   'P 1'
#
loop_
_entity.id
_entity.type
_entity.pdbx_description
1 polymer ?
#
loop_
_entity_poly.entity_id
_entity_poly.type
_entity_poly.pdbx_seq_one_letter_code
_entity_poly.pdbx_strand_id
1 'polypeptide(L)'
;MLSDNNEYRPQLLRAVTIWTCGLCLVTAATFHPARYVFAEDFCFQNGDVVAIYGNGLADRMQHDPWVETVLQNHLKGMNIRFRNMSFSGDTVDRKPRSKGFTDDEAYLQHVGPSVIFIMYGYNESFEGEQGAALYTKQLVELVEKYRRLRKEKDCDARFVLFSPIAYESTANPNLPDGIQTNANLAIYTEATRQAAADSKSTFVNLYEPTLQRFEQSEEQLTLNGIHLNAAGYWDLAGIISQSLLSKQNLCSKDFLKNLYEAVKEKNWTWHNRYHATDGNDIWGSRAQLTFVDGQSNADVLRNELAMLDVMTSNRDSVLWAAANGQDITADDSNVPSPIKVISNIGGGSKSSSADKEGSVNYLSPEESIAQINVPEGFELNVFASEDMFEDFANPVQLQVDGKGRLWAACWNTYPKWEPLKEMNDALVILEDTDRDGVADKRKIFAHVHNPLGFEFWGGGVVVTSGPDLIFLKDTDGDDVADLRYPLLQGLGTSDTHHAANNLIYGPDGGIYWQSGIFLMNNHETPWKQNLAIGQSGMYRFDPRTFVITPHAENKPNPHGTSFDYWGYCYANDGTGGRSYQVRREGNGFKMHTLLEKEFRPVAADEILSSEHFPEDMQQDFLICNTIGFLGIRQYDLDRGDGLSAQETKPKKSLSYAEVTKGGQLITVNHPALKDKKITSFKLSVPGKQQMNLCEIEVVSEAAARVHGTRHITKTVKLSQSSEYNKGMFPVSLLIDGNKQTFAHTSIQMNPWMKGEFAEPVEVSELRIWNREGFEDRFNNGKIEFFDNDTLIATVTVQIGNSKGTKSRERVFGEVWGTPVQDVLNSTDRNFRPTDAIVGADGALYISDWQNVIIGHMQHNIRDPNRDHTHGRIIRLTV
;
A
#
# COMPACT_ATOMS: atom_id res chain seq x y z
N MET A 1 -12.99 7.62 59.66
CA MET A 1 -14.34 7.82 60.23
C MET A 1 -15.32 7.67 59.07
N LEU A 2 -15.86 6.45 58.89
CA LEU A 2 -17.27 6.08 59.14
C LEU A 2 -18.22 6.80 58.15
N SER A 3 -19.05 6.14 57.33
CA SER A 3 -19.77 4.88 57.52
C SER A 3 -20.36 4.32 56.20
N ASP A 4 -20.25 3.00 56.04
CA ASP A 4 -21.23 1.99 55.60
C ASP A 4 -22.33 2.29 54.55
N ASN A 5 -22.35 1.44 53.50
CA ASN A 5 -23.47 0.50 53.30
C ASN A 5 -23.11 -0.68 52.37
N ASN A 6 -23.19 -1.88 52.98
CA ASN A 6 -23.35 -3.24 52.44
C ASN A 6 -24.58 -3.35 51.49
N GLU A 7 -24.87 -4.37 50.68
CA GLU A 7 -24.39 -5.75 50.42
C GLU A 7 -25.22 -6.22 49.19
N TYR A 8 -24.73 -7.16 48.36
CA TYR A 8 -25.54 -8.29 47.85
C TYR A 8 -24.64 -9.27 47.07
N ARG A 9 -24.33 -10.42 47.70
CA ARG A 9 -23.90 -11.67 47.07
C ARG A 9 -24.93 -12.74 47.43
N PRO A 10 -25.24 -13.72 46.55
CA PRO A 10 -25.80 -14.98 46.98
C PRO A 10 -24.81 -16.14 46.85
N GLN A 11 -24.90 -17.04 47.83
CA GLN A 11 -24.08 -18.22 48.08
C GLN A 11 -24.61 -19.45 47.32
N LEU A 12 -23.68 -20.36 47.00
CA LEU A 12 -23.92 -21.76 46.65
C LEU A 12 -24.48 -22.56 47.84
N LEU A 13 -25.49 -23.41 47.61
CA LEU A 13 -25.54 -24.79 48.15
C LEU A 13 -26.75 -25.61 47.63
N ARG A 14 -26.42 -26.76 47.02
CA ARG A 14 -27.09 -28.08 46.94
C ARG A 14 -28.61 -28.20 47.20
N ALA A 15 -29.32 -28.79 46.24
CA ALA A 15 -30.45 -29.68 46.50
C ALA A 15 -30.57 -30.79 45.43
N VAL A 16 -30.39 -32.03 45.88
CA VAL A 16 -30.84 -33.27 45.22
C VAL A 16 -32.29 -33.50 45.64
N THR A 17 -33.22 -33.85 44.74
CA THR A 17 -34.35 -34.80 44.96
C THR A 17 -35.04 -35.15 43.63
N ILE A 18 -35.52 -36.39 43.57
CA ILE A 18 -36.00 -37.22 42.45
C ILE A 18 -37.55 -37.16 42.33
N TRP A 19 -38.09 -37.61 41.18
CA TRP A 19 -39.47 -38.05 40.82
C TRP A 19 -40.34 -36.98 40.12
N THR A 20 -40.85 -37.23 38.90
CA THR A 20 -41.88 -38.24 38.62
C THR A 20 -41.96 -38.61 37.12
N CYS A 21 -42.18 -39.90 36.87
CA CYS A 21 -42.53 -40.47 35.56
C CYS A 21 -43.98 -40.12 35.16
N GLY A 22 -44.17 -39.61 33.95
CA GLY A 22 -45.47 -39.51 33.28
C GLY A 22 -45.50 -40.42 32.05
N LEU A 23 -46.30 -41.49 32.13
CA LEU A 23 -46.63 -42.40 31.03
C LEU A 23 -47.44 -41.64 29.97
N CYS A 24 -46.95 -41.58 28.73
CA CYS A 24 -47.79 -41.33 27.56
C CYS A 24 -47.63 -42.48 26.56
N LEU A 25 -48.75 -43.17 26.33
CA LEU A 25 -48.95 -44.21 25.32
C LEU A 25 -48.68 -43.63 23.92
N VAL A 26 -47.64 -44.14 23.26
CA VAL A 26 -47.41 -43.94 21.82
C VAL A 26 -47.83 -45.21 21.09
N THR A 27 -48.72 -45.03 20.12
CA THR A 27 -49.19 -46.01 19.16
C THR A 27 -48.02 -46.57 18.34
N ALA A 28 -47.87 -47.89 18.32
CA ALA A 28 -46.86 -48.58 17.54
C ALA A 28 -47.18 -48.51 16.03
N ALA A 29 -46.52 -47.59 15.32
CA ALA A 29 -46.33 -47.69 13.88
C ALA A 29 -45.01 -48.43 13.63
N THR A 30 -45.10 -49.59 13.00
CA THR A 30 -43.96 -50.43 12.62
C THR A 30 -43.15 -49.77 11.50
N PHE A 31 -42.19 -48.92 11.87
CA PHE A 31 -41.13 -48.50 10.96
C PHE A 31 -40.21 -49.70 10.67
N HIS A 32 -40.17 -50.14 9.41
CA HIS A 32 -39.08 -50.96 8.92
C HIS A 32 -37.78 -50.16 9.06
N PRO A 33 -36.70 -50.71 9.66
CA PRO A 33 -35.41 -50.07 9.59
C PRO A 33 -34.97 -50.10 8.13
N ALA A 34 -34.97 -48.94 7.48
CA ALA A 34 -34.19 -48.78 6.27
C ALA A 34 -32.76 -49.18 6.62
N ARG A 35 -32.20 -50.15 5.90
CA ARG A 35 -30.77 -50.48 5.99
C ARG A 35 -29.99 -49.20 5.68
N TYR A 36 -29.46 -48.57 6.72
CA TYR A 36 -28.38 -47.61 6.58
C TYR A 36 -27.19 -48.38 6.01
N VAL A 37 -26.92 -48.16 4.72
CA VAL A 37 -25.61 -48.48 4.16
C VAL A 37 -24.70 -47.40 4.73
N PHE A 38 -23.96 -47.74 5.78
CA PHE A 38 -22.85 -46.90 6.25
C PHE A 38 -21.93 -46.67 5.04
N ALA A 39 -21.57 -45.40 4.78
CA ALA A 39 -20.47 -45.11 3.89
C ALA A 39 -19.24 -45.88 4.43
N GLU A 40 -18.44 -46.48 3.56
CA GLU A 40 -17.18 -47.09 3.97
C GLU A 40 -16.37 -46.08 4.79
N ASP A 41 -15.79 -46.53 5.91
CA ASP A 41 -14.97 -45.66 6.75
C ASP A 41 -13.85 -45.05 5.89
N PHE A 42 -13.71 -43.72 5.94
CA PHE A 42 -12.71 -43.03 5.13
C PHE A 42 -11.31 -43.52 5.49
N CYS A 43 -10.54 -43.83 4.45
CA CYS A 43 -9.12 -44.06 4.56
C CYS A 43 -8.41 -43.37 3.40
N PHE A 44 -7.19 -42.92 3.64
CA PHE A 44 -6.31 -42.46 2.57
C PHE A 44 -5.91 -43.64 1.67
N GLN A 45 -5.68 -43.35 0.40
CA GLN A 45 -5.17 -44.27 -0.61
C GLN A 45 -3.85 -43.75 -1.15
N ASN A 46 -3.02 -44.67 -1.64
CA ASN A 46 -1.72 -44.32 -2.19
C ASN A 46 -1.89 -43.39 -3.41
N GLY A 47 -1.15 -42.27 -3.40
CA GLY A 47 -1.15 -41.26 -4.46
C GLY A 47 -2.27 -40.23 -4.35
N ASP A 48 -3.05 -40.24 -3.26
CA ASP A 48 -4.15 -39.30 -3.07
C ASP A 48 -3.72 -37.84 -3.21
N VAL A 49 -4.59 -37.07 -3.85
CA VAL A 49 -4.51 -35.61 -3.91
C VAL A 49 -5.66 -35.05 -3.10
N VAL A 50 -5.31 -34.33 -2.04
CA VAL A 50 -6.23 -33.71 -1.08
C VAL A 50 -6.36 -32.23 -1.43
N ALA A 51 -7.56 -31.81 -1.83
CA ALA A 51 -7.90 -30.39 -1.89
C ALA A 51 -8.57 -29.97 -0.59
N ILE A 52 -8.13 -28.86 0.00
CA ILE A 52 -8.70 -28.32 1.24
C ILE A 52 -9.45 -27.03 0.91
N TYR A 53 -10.75 -27.01 1.18
CA TYR A 53 -11.57 -25.82 1.06
C TYR A 53 -12.07 -25.40 2.45
N GLY A 54 -12.03 -24.12 2.73
CA GLY A 54 -12.49 -23.58 3.99
C GLY A 54 -12.25 -22.10 4.10
N ASN A 55 -12.44 -21.61 5.31
CA ASN A 55 -12.29 -20.21 5.67
C ASN A 55 -10.96 -19.97 6.42
N GLY A 56 -10.90 -19.01 7.35
CA GLY A 56 -9.66 -18.63 8.03
C GLY A 56 -8.96 -19.77 8.79
N LEU A 57 -9.68 -20.73 9.36
CA LEU A 57 -9.04 -21.89 10.01
C LEU A 57 -8.19 -22.68 9.02
N ALA A 58 -8.76 -22.96 7.84
CA ALA A 58 -8.10 -23.79 6.85
C ALA A 58 -7.00 -23.02 6.10
N ASP A 59 -7.26 -21.77 5.73
CA ASP A 59 -6.28 -20.90 5.05
C ASP A 59 -5.01 -20.75 5.90
N ARG A 60 -5.17 -20.55 7.21
CA ARG A 60 -4.05 -20.30 8.12
C ARG A 60 -3.25 -21.56 8.49
N MET A 61 -3.73 -22.77 8.18
CA MET A 61 -2.96 -24.01 8.37
C MET A 61 -1.64 -24.02 7.61
N GLN A 62 -1.48 -23.20 6.57
CA GLN A 62 -0.24 -23.15 5.80
C GLN A 62 0.91 -22.40 6.50
N HIS A 63 0.58 -21.50 7.43
CA HIS A 63 1.54 -20.67 8.17
C HIS A 63 2.25 -21.48 9.25
N ASP A 64 1.48 -22.28 9.99
CA ASP A 64 1.95 -23.27 10.95
C ASP A 64 1.51 -24.67 10.50
N PRO A 65 2.23 -25.30 9.55
CA PRO A 65 1.77 -26.49 8.82
C PRO A 65 1.83 -27.81 9.59
N TRP A 66 1.52 -27.78 10.88
CA TRP A 66 1.51 -28.95 11.75
C TRP A 66 0.53 -30.02 11.31
N VAL A 67 -0.66 -29.64 10.81
CA VAL A 67 -1.67 -30.60 10.35
C VAL A 67 -1.12 -31.47 9.22
N GLU A 68 -0.57 -30.86 8.17
CA GLU A 68 0.02 -31.63 7.07
C GLU A 68 1.29 -32.36 7.52
N THR A 69 2.15 -31.74 8.31
CA THR A 69 3.38 -32.36 8.84
C THR A 69 3.08 -33.67 9.56
N VAL A 70 2.10 -33.66 10.48
CA VAL A 70 1.70 -34.86 11.23
C VAL A 70 1.06 -35.90 10.32
N LEU A 71 0.18 -35.49 9.40
CA LEU A 71 -0.45 -36.42 8.45
C LEU A 71 0.59 -37.08 7.55
N GLN A 72 1.54 -36.33 6.99
CA GLN A 72 2.62 -36.86 6.15
C GLN A 72 3.51 -37.84 6.94
N ASN A 73 3.81 -37.55 8.21
CA ASN A 73 4.53 -38.48 9.07
C ASN A 73 3.74 -39.79 9.34
N HIS A 74 2.42 -39.73 9.45
CA HIS A 74 1.60 -40.93 9.68
C HIS A 74 1.24 -41.70 8.41
N LEU A 75 1.36 -41.08 7.24
CA LEU A 75 1.03 -41.60 5.91
C LEU A 75 2.29 -41.92 5.07
N LYS A 76 3.43 -42.14 5.73
CA LYS A 76 4.70 -42.48 5.07
C LYS A 76 4.52 -43.60 4.06
N GLY A 77 5.09 -43.39 2.86
CA GLY A 77 5.03 -44.34 1.75
C GLY A 77 3.73 -44.32 0.94
N MET A 78 2.75 -43.48 1.29
CA MET A 78 1.50 -43.34 0.54
C MET A 78 1.53 -42.20 -0.49
N ASN A 79 2.59 -41.39 -0.53
CA ASN A 79 2.79 -40.31 -1.50
C ASN A 79 1.58 -39.35 -1.63
N ILE A 80 1.04 -38.93 -0.49
CA ILE A 80 -0.12 -38.04 -0.41
C ILE A 80 0.31 -36.61 -0.71
N ARG A 81 -0.52 -35.89 -1.47
CA ARG A 81 -0.30 -34.48 -1.84
C ARG A 81 -1.44 -33.62 -1.31
N PHE A 82 -1.10 -32.55 -0.60
CA PHE A 82 -2.08 -31.58 -0.11
C PHE A 82 -1.99 -30.28 -0.90
N ARG A 83 -3.16 -29.74 -1.25
CA ARG A 83 -3.35 -28.48 -1.95
C ARG A 83 -4.39 -27.66 -1.19
N ASN A 84 -3.92 -26.64 -0.46
CA ASN A 84 -4.80 -25.75 0.27
C ASN A 84 -5.45 -24.74 -0.68
N MET A 85 -6.77 -24.77 -0.76
CA MET A 85 -7.58 -23.97 -1.67
C MET A 85 -8.52 -23.03 -0.90
N SER A 86 -8.12 -22.66 0.31
CA SER A 86 -8.93 -21.87 1.24
C SER A 86 -8.60 -20.38 1.14
N PHE A 87 -9.58 -19.55 1.49
CA PHE A 87 -9.43 -18.10 1.66
C PHE A 87 -10.11 -17.69 2.96
N SER A 88 -9.44 -16.89 3.78
CA SER A 88 -10.04 -16.24 4.95
C SER A 88 -11.36 -15.55 4.60
N GLY A 89 -12.37 -15.72 5.46
CA GLY A 89 -13.68 -15.11 5.34
C GLY A 89 -14.62 -15.78 4.34
N ASP A 90 -14.21 -16.84 3.65
CA ASP A 90 -15.13 -17.56 2.77
C ASP A 90 -16.29 -18.19 3.55
N THR A 91 -17.46 -18.23 2.91
CA THR A 91 -18.56 -19.12 3.30
C THR A 91 -18.77 -20.17 2.20
N VAL A 92 -19.58 -21.18 2.49
CA VAL A 92 -19.93 -22.24 1.51
C VAL A 92 -20.39 -21.64 0.17
N ASP A 93 -21.26 -20.63 0.21
CA ASP A 93 -21.93 -20.03 -0.94
C ASP A 93 -21.37 -18.66 -1.39
N ARG A 94 -20.52 -18.01 -0.58
CA ARG A 94 -19.96 -16.69 -0.88
C ARG A 94 -18.43 -16.71 -0.77
N LYS A 95 -17.78 -16.70 -1.94
CA LYS A 95 -16.32 -16.66 -2.09
C LYS A 95 -15.90 -15.44 -2.91
N PRO A 96 -15.84 -14.26 -2.28
CA PRO A 96 -15.58 -13.03 -3.01
C PRO A 96 -14.14 -13.05 -3.54
N ARG A 97 -13.99 -12.80 -4.84
CA ARG A 97 -12.69 -12.72 -5.54
C ARG A 97 -12.66 -11.51 -6.44
N SER A 98 -11.48 -11.03 -6.75
CA SER A 98 -11.32 -10.02 -7.78
C SER A 98 -11.69 -10.55 -9.16
N LYS A 99 -12.13 -9.64 -10.02
CA LYS A 99 -12.61 -9.99 -11.35
C LYS A 99 -11.54 -10.73 -12.16
N GLY A 100 -11.93 -11.86 -12.74
CA GLY A 100 -11.07 -12.68 -13.59
C GLY A 100 -10.41 -13.84 -12.86
N PHE A 101 -10.32 -13.82 -11.53
CA PHE A 101 -9.75 -14.93 -10.74
C PHE A 101 -10.33 -16.28 -11.20
N THR A 102 -9.46 -17.28 -11.32
CA THR A 102 -9.87 -18.62 -11.76
C THR A 102 -10.89 -19.19 -10.79
N ASP A 103 -12.06 -19.60 -11.28
CA ASP A 103 -13.14 -20.06 -10.41
C ASP A 103 -12.85 -21.43 -9.77
N ASP A 104 -13.60 -21.74 -8.71
CA ASP A 104 -13.50 -22.99 -7.96
C ASP A 104 -13.60 -24.24 -8.84
N GLU A 105 -14.44 -24.23 -9.88
CA GLU A 105 -14.66 -25.41 -10.72
C GLU A 105 -13.42 -25.68 -11.57
N ALA A 106 -12.90 -24.65 -12.25
CA ALA A 106 -11.67 -24.74 -13.02
C ALA A 106 -10.50 -25.15 -12.13
N TYR A 107 -10.40 -24.60 -10.92
CA TYR A 107 -9.35 -24.94 -9.96
C TYR A 107 -9.45 -26.36 -9.42
N LEU A 108 -10.67 -26.82 -9.09
CA LEU A 108 -10.92 -28.19 -8.68
C LEU A 108 -10.47 -29.18 -9.77
N GLN A 109 -10.70 -28.84 -11.03
CA GLN A 109 -10.24 -29.68 -12.16
C GLN A 109 -8.74 -29.61 -12.37
N HIS A 110 -8.13 -28.43 -12.20
CA HIS A 110 -6.68 -28.23 -12.28
C HIS A 110 -5.94 -29.07 -11.24
N VAL A 111 -6.37 -29.02 -9.98
CA VAL A 111 -5.76 -29.81 -8.89
C VAL A 111 -6.05 -31.30 -9.05
N GLY A 112 -7.23 -31.65 -9.55
CA GLY A 112 -7.60 -33.03 -9.78
C GLY A 112 -7.72 -33.89 -8.51
N PRO A 113 -8.35 -33.43 -7.41
CA PRO A 113 -8.33 -34.16 -6.14
C PRO A 113 -9.11 -35.47 -6.18
N SER A 114 -8.61 -36.48 -5.46
CA SER A 114 -9.31 -37.72 -5.10
C SER A 114 -9.93 -37.65 -3.70
N VAL A 115 -9.50 -36.69 -2.89
CA VAL A 115 -10.02 -36.40 -1.56
C VAL A 115 -10.27 -34.90 -1.42
N ILE A 116 -11.42 -34.52 -0.87
CA ILE A 116 -11.78 -33.12 -0.66
C ILE A 116 -12.12 -32.91 0.82
N PHE A 117 -11.35 -32.04 1.46
CA PHE A 117 -11.60 -31.56 2.82
C PHE A 117 -12.43 -30.27 2.75
N ILE A 118 -13.49 -30.20 3.54
CA ILE A 118 -14.40 -29.05 3.62
C ILE A 118 -14.45 -28.57 5.07
N MET A 119 -14.03 -27.32 5.31
CA MET A 119 -13.84 -26.72 6.63
C MET A 119 -14.50 -25.33 6.70
N TYR A 120 -15.84 -25.31 6.70
CA TYR A 120 -16.65 -24.09 6.86
C TYR A 120 -17.43 -24.12 8.19
N GLY A 121 -18.24 -23.09 8.45
CA GLY A 121 -19.18 -23.05 9.57
C GLY A 121 -18.91 -21.92 10.56
N TYR A 122 -17.68 -21.42 10.66
CA TYR A 122 -17.37 -20.29 11.55
C TYR A 122 -18.09 -19.01 11.12
N ASN A 123 -17.89 -18.56 9.88
CA ASN A 123 -18.51 -17.34 9.36
C ASN A 123 -20.04 -17.44 9.30
N GLU A 124 -20.56 -18.61 8.97
CA GLU A 124 -21.99 -18.90 8.91
C GLU A 124 -22.62 -18.92 10.31
N SER A 125 -21.87 -19.27 11.36
CA SER A 125 -22.39 -19.37 12.73
C SER A 125 -22.96 -18.05 13.28
N PHE A 126 -22.60 -16.91 12.71
CA PHE A 126 -23.14 -15.61 13.08
C PHE A 126 -24.63 -15.44 12.71
N GLU A 127 -25.17 -16.25 11.79
CA GLU A 127 -26.61 -16.30 11.51
C GLU A 127 -27.41 -17.01 12.62
N GLY A 128 -26.74 -17.58 13.63
CA GLY A 128 -27.40 -18.28 14.74
C GLY A 128 -28.14 -19.54 14.30
N GLU A 129 -29.04 -20.04 15.16
CA GLU A 129 -29.78 -21.28 14.94
C GLU A 129 -30.60 -21.26 13.65
N GLN A 130 -31.20 -20.11 13.30
CA GLN A 130 -32.03 -19.97 12.10
C GLN A 130 -31.27 -20.20 10.78
N GLY A 131 -29.95 -19.98 10.74
CA GLY A 131 -29.12 -20.19 9.56
C GLY A 131 -28.68 -21.65 9.34
N ALA A 132 -28.75 -22.49 10.37
CA ALA A 132 -28.15 -23.83 10.35
C ALA A 132 -28.75 -24.76 9.27
N ALA A 133 -30.06 -24.66 9.03
CA ALA A 133 -30.73 -25.46 8.00
C ALA A 133 -30.29 -25.07 6.58
N LEU A 134 -30.10 -23.76 6.32
CA LEU A 134 -29.60 -23.27 5.05
C LEU A 134 -28.14 -23.70 4.82
N TYR A 135 -27.30 -23.55 5.85
CA TYR A 135 -25.90 -23.99 5.80
C TYR A 135 -25.76 -25.49 5.52
N THR A 136 -26.56 -26.33 6.21
CA THR A 136 -26.60 -27.79 5.96
C THR A 136 -26.89 -28.08 4.49
N LYS A 137 -27.92 -27.44 3.94
CA LYS A 137 -28.31 -27.60 2.54
C LYS A 137 -27.19 -27.17 1.59
N GLN A 138 -26.58 -26.02 1.83
CA GLN A 138 -25.49 -25.50 0.99
C GLN A 138 -24.27 -26.42 0.97
N LEU A 139 -23.91 -27.03 2.11
CA LEU A 139 -22.83 -28.01 2.17
C LEU A 139 -23.13 -29.26 1.33
N VAL A 140 -24.36 -29.79 1.43
CA VAL A 140 -24.79 -30.94 0.63
C VAL A 140 -24.69 -30.61 -0.86
N GLU A 141 -25.22 -29.46 -1.27
CA GLU A 141 -25.16 -28.99 -2.66
C GLU A 141 -23.71 -28.81 -3.15
N LEU A 142 -22.82 -28.31 -2.30
CA LEU A 142 -21.39 -28.17 -2.63
C LEU A 142 -20.73 -29.53 -2.85
N VAL A 143 -20.95 -30.50 -1.96
CA VAL A 143 -20.42 -31.86 -2.10
C VAL A 143 -20.95 -32.52 -3.37
N GLU A 144 -22.26 -32.43 -3.63
CA GLU A 144 -22.86 -32.99 -4.84
C GLU A 144 -22.30 -32.35 -6.12
N LYS A 145 -22.13 -31.02 -6.10
CA LYS A 145 -21.51 -30.28 -7.20
C LYS A 145 -20.08 -30.78 -7.48
N TYR A 146 -19.23 -30.81 -6.45
CA TYR A 146 -17.84 -31.23 -6.62
C TYR A 146 -17.74 -32.71 -6.99
N ARG A 147 -18.58 -33.58 -6.43
CA ARG A 147 -18.64 -35.00 -6.80
C ARG A 147 -18.99 -35.18 -8.26
N ARG A 148 -19.99 -34.44 -8.77
CA ARG A 148 -20.34 -34.43 -10.20
C ARG A 148 -19.16 -33.99 -11.06
N LEU A 149 -18.53 -32.87 -10.73
CA LEU A 149 -17.38 -32.34 -11.46
C LEU A 149 -16.20 -33.33 -11.50
N ARG A 150 -15.88 -33.99 -10.38
CA ARG A 150 -14.81 -35.01 -10.36
C ARG A 150 -15.19 -36.25 -11.17
N LYS A 151 -16.45 -36.66 -11.14
CA LYS A 151 -16.97 -37.78 -11.95
C LYS A 151 -16.91 -37.52 -13.46
N GLU A 152 -17.06 -36.27 -13.91
CA GLU A 152 -16.84 -35.88 -15.31
C GLU A 152 -15.40 -36.13 -15.80
N LYS A 153 -14.45 -36.30 -14.87
CA LYS A 153 -13.05 -36.70 -15.14
C LYS A 153 -12.73 -38.13 -14.72
N ASP A 154 -13.76 -38.98 -14.58
CA ASP A 154 -13.61 -40.40 -14.21
C ASP A 154 -12.92 -40.61 -12.85
N CYS A 155 -13.15 -39.68 -11.91
CA CYS A 155 -12.61 -39.72 -10.56
C CYS A 155 -13.75 -39.68 -9.52
N ASP A 156 -13.91 -40.77 -8.75
CA ASP A 156 -14.82 -40.81 -7.61
C ASP A 156 -14.13 -40.21 -6.37
N ALA A 157 -14.34 -38.91 -6.15
CA ALA A 157 -13.74 -38.21 -5.01
C ALA A 157 -14.42 -38.57 -3.67
N ARG A 158 -13.59 -38.77 -2.63
CA ARG A 158 -14.01 -38.93 -1.23
C ARG A 158 -14.07 -37.57 -0.53
N PHE A 159 -15.03 -37.40 0.37
CA PHE A 159 -15.27 -36.12 1.04
C PHE A 159 -15.16 -36.28 2.55
N VAL A 160 -14.48 -35.32 3.18
CA VAL A 160 -14.40 -35.18 4.64
C VAL A 160 -14.86 -33.77 5.01
N LEU A 161 -15.94 -33.68 5.78
CA LEU A 161 -16.47 -32.44 6.31
C LEU A 161 -16.01 -32.29 7.76
N PHE A 162 -15.31 -31.21 8.04
CA PHE A 162 -14.84 -30.86 9.37
C PHE A 162 -15.79 -29.83 9.96
N SER A 163 -16.21 -30.04 11.21
CA SER A 163 -16.88 -28.97 11.95
C SER A 163 -15.94 -27.77 12.13
N PRO A 164 -16.46 -26.56 12.44
CA PRO A 164 -15.61 -25.51 12.98
C PRO A 164 -14.96 -25.96 14.31
N ILE A 165 -13.88 -25.28 14.70
CA ILE A 165 -13.32 -25.38 16.06
C ILE A 165 -14.19 -24.59 17.04
N ALA A 166 -14.00 -24.83 18.34
CA ALA A 166 -14.57 -23.98 19.38
C ALA A 166 -13.90 -22.59 19.42
N TYR A 167 -14.57 -21.65 20.09
CA TYR A 167 -13.99 -20.38 20.52
C TYR A 167 -13.27 -20.57 21.86
N GLU A 168 -12.01 -20.13 21.95
CA GLU A 168 -11.25 -20.09 23.19
C GLU A 168 -11.54 -18.79 23.96
N SER A 169 -11.99 -18.90 25.21
CA SER A 169 -12.11 -17.73 26.09
C SER A 169 -10.72 -17.27 26.55
N THR A 170 -10.27 -16.10 26.08
CA THR A 170 -8.90 -15.60 26.32
C THR A 170 -8.75 -14.83 27.64
N ALA A 171 -9.83 -14.64 28.40
CA ALA A 171 -9.91 -13.72 29.54
C ALA A 171 -9.51 -12.25 29.25
N ASN A 172 -9.23 -11.91 27.99
CA ASN A 172 -8.88 -10.56 27.56
C ASN A 172 -10.16 -9.71 27.46
N PRO A 173 -10.29 -8.61 28.23
CA PRO A 173 -11.48 -7.77 28.20
C PRO A 173 -11.69 -7.04 26.86
N ASN A 174 -10.68 -7.02 25.98
CA ASN A 174 -10.76 -6.47 24.63
C ASN A 174 -11.31 -7.49 23.60
N LEU A 175 -11.74 -8.67 24.02
CA LEU A 175 -12.27 -9.73 23.15
C LEU A 175 -13.60 -10.27 23.70
N PRO A 176 -14.45 -10.89 22.87
CA PRO A 176 -15.65 -11.59 23.33
C PRO A 176 -15.33 -12.71 24.33
N ASP A 177 -16.29 -13.02 25.21
CA ASP A 177 -16.18 -14.14 26.16
C ASP A 177 -16.32 -15.52 25.50
N GLY A 178 -16.91 -15.57 24.31
CA GLY A 178 -17.11 -16.78 23.52
C GLY A 178 -18.38 -17.57 23.81
N ILE A 179 -19.21 -17.16 24.78
CA ILE A 179 -20.34 -17.98 25.24
C ILE A 179 -21.37 -18.17 24.13
N GLN A 180 -21.85 -17.07 23.54
CA GLN A 180 -22.82 -17.14 22.45
C GLN A 180 -22.21 -17.75 21.19
N THR A 181 -20.94 -17.43 20.90
CA THR A 181 -20.22 -17.95 19.75
C THR A 181 -20.11 -19.47 19.84
N ASN A 182 -19.71 -20.04 20.98
CA ASN A 182 -19.65 -21.48 21.19
C ASN A 182 -21.03 -22.15 21.09
N ALA A 183 -22.08 -21.53 21.63
CA ALA A 183 -23.44 -22.04 21.46
C ALA A 183 -23.82 -22.17 19.97
N ASN A 184 -23.48 -21.15 19.16
CA ASN A 184 -23.71 -21.21 17.71
C ASN A 184 -22.80 -22.25 17.04
N LEU A 185 -21.51 -22.30 17.35
CA LEU A 185 -20.56 -23.25 16.74
C LEU A 185 -20.94 -24.71 17.01
N ALA A 186 -21.51 -25.02 18.17
CA ALA A 186 -22.09 -26.34 18.46
C ALA A 186 -23.25 -26.68 17.51
N ILE A 187 -24.13 -25.73 17.23
CA ILE A 187 -25.24 -25.91 16.27
C ILE A 187 -24.69 -26.13 14.85
N TYR A 188 -23.67 -25.38 14.44
CA TYR A 188 -23.07 -25.54 13.11
C TYR A 188 -22.23 -26.81 12.98
N THR A 189 -21.72 -27.34 14.10
CA THR A 189 -21.12 -28.66 14.20
C THR A 189 -22.14 -29.76 13.93
N GLU A 190 -23.34 -29.68 14.53
CA GLU A 190 -24.47 -30.57 14.24
C GLU A 190 -24.90 -30.47 12.77
N ALA A 191 -25.07 -29.26 12.26
CA ALA A 191 -25.41 -29.01 10.87
C ALA A 191 -24.39 -29.63 9.88
N THR A 192 -23.10 -29.49 10.18
CA THR A 192 -22.02 -30.09 9.37
C THR A 192 -22.08 -31.61 9.40
N ARG A 193 -22.35 -32.21 10.56
CA ARG A 193 -22.52 -33.66 10.70
C ARG A 193 -23.75 -34.18 9.95
N GLN A 194 -24.86 -33.46 10.00
CA GLN A 194 -26.06 -33.78 9.22
C GLN A 194 -25.78 -33.70 7.71
N ALA A 195 -25.11 -32.63 7.25
CA ALA A 195 -24.72 -32.49 5.85
C ALA A 195 -23.79 -33.62 5.38
N ALA A 196 -22.86 -34.06 6.23
CA ALA A 196 -22.00 -35.21 5.94
C ALA A 196 -22.83 -36.50 5.79
N ALA A 197 -23.79 -36.75 6.69
CA ALA A 197 -24.69 -37.90 6.59
C ALA A 197 -25.54 -37.87 5.30
N ASP A 198 -26.16 -36.74 5.00
CA ASP A 198 -27.05 -36.56 3.84
C ASP A 198 -26.28 -36.69 2.51
N SER A 199 -25.05 -36.19 2.48
CA SER A 199 -24.18 -36.26 1.30
C SER A 199 -23.35 -37.55 1.20
N LYS A 200 -23.46 -38.47 2.17
CA LYS A 200 -22.64 -39.69 2.30
C LYS A 200 -21.14 -39.41 2.34
N SER A 201 -20.77 -38.43 3.14
CA SER A 201 -19.38 -37.99 3.36
C SER A 201 -18.95 -38.32 4.80
N THR A 202 -17.65 -38.36 5.03
CA THR A 202 -17.12 -38.53 6.39
C THR A 202 -17.22 -37.23 7.17
N PHE A 203 -17.60 -37.34 8.44
CA PHE A 203 -17.62 -36.21 9.36
C PHE A 203 -16.44 -36.30 10.34
N VAL A 204 -15.73 -35.19 10.52
CA VAL A 204 -14.71 -35.03 11.57
C VAL A 204 -15.14 -33.90 12.51
N ASN A 205 -15.18 -34.23 13.79
CA ASN A 205 -15.53 -33.28 14.82
C ASN A 205 -14.28 -32.57 15.34
N LEU A 206 -14.20 -31.26 15.14
CA LEU A 206 -13.18 -30.39 15.70
C LEU A 206 -13.67 -29.59 16.90
N TYR A 207 -14.98 -29.34 17.01
CA TYR A 207 -15.54 -28.46 18.04
C TYR A 207 -15.36 -29.02 19.44
N GLU A 208 -15.91 -30.19 19.76
CA GLU A 208 -15.79 -30.74 21.12
C GLU A 208 -14.34 -30.98 21.56
N PRO A 209 -13.44 -31.58 20.75
CA PRO A 209 -12.06 -31.77 21.15
C PRO A 209 -11.29 -30.48 21.39
N THR A 210 -11.52 -29.44 20.57
CA THR A 210 -10.88 -28.14 20.79
C THR A 210 -11.46 -27.41 22.00
N LEU A 211 -12.78 -27.47 22.22
CA LEU A 211 -13.41 -26.92 23.43
C LEU A 211 -12.79 -27.54 24.69
N GLN A 212 -12.73 -28.87 24.74
CA GLN A 212 -12.11 -29.59 25.85
C GLN A 212 -10.65 -29.16 26.04
N ARG A 213 -9.92 -28.99 24.94
CA ARG A 213 -8.51 -28.59 25.00
C ARG A 213 -8.35 -27.17 25.54
N PHE A 214 -9.16 -26.21 25.08
CA PHE A 214 -9.16 -24.83 25.56
C PHE A 214 -9.52 -24.73 27.05
N GLU A 215 -10.45 -25.55 27.54
CA GLU A 215 -10.82 -25.58 28.97
C GLU A 215 -9.73 -26.18 29.87
N GLN A 216 -8.87 -27.04 29.32
CA GLN A 216 -7.84 -27.77 30.06
C GLN A 216 -6.44 -27.19 29.92
N SER A 217 -6.19 -26.36 28.92
CA SER A 217 -4.87 -25.78 28.65
C SER A 217 -4.58 -24.63 29.62
N GLU A 218 -3.35 -24.59 30.14
CA GLU A 218 -2.83 -23.41 30.85
C GLU A 218 -2.22 -22.38 29.89
N GLU A 219 -1.87 -22.80 28.66
CA GLU A 219 -1.40 -21.95 27.57
C GLU A 219 -2.57 -21.52 26.69
N GLN A 220 -2.61 -20.26 26.28
CA GLN A 220 -3.57 -19.76 25.29
C GLN A 220 -3.21 -20.30 23.90
N LEU A 221 -4.15 -20.96 23.23
CA LEU A 221 -3.94 -21.67 21.96
C LEU A 221 -4.42 -20.88 20.73
N THR A 222 -5.07 -19.74 20.95
CA THR A 222 -5.54 -18.83 19.91
C THR A 222 -4.94 -17.43 20.06
N LEU A 223 -4.94 -16.64 18.98
CA LEU A 223 -4.54 -15.24 19.00
C LEU A 223 -5.67 -14.34 19.53
N ASN A 224 -6.92 -14.68 19.22
CA ASN A 224 -8.08 -13.81 19.45
C ASN A 224 -9.38 -14.60 19.71
N GLY A 225 -9.27 -15.84 20.18
CA GLY A 225 -10.39 -16.76 20.43
C GLY A 225 -10.76 -17.64 19.24
N ILE A 226 -10.42 -17.25 18.00
CA ILE A 226 -10.84 -17.97 16.77
C ILE A 226 -9.69 -18.40 15.87
N HIS A 227 -8.59 -17.65 15.85
CA HIS A 227 -7.43 -17.97 15.03
C HIS A 227 -6.39 -18.69 15.89
N LEU A 228 -6.10 -19.95 15.58
CA LEU A 228 -5.08 -20.72 16.31
C LEU A 228 -3.69 -20.08 16.15
N ASN A 229 -2.87 -20.19 17.20
CA ASN A 229 -1.42 -19.97 17.12
C ASN A 229 -0.70 -21.30 16.81
N ALA A 230 0.64 -21.29 16.78
CA ALA A 230 1.43 -22.49 16.47
C ALA A 230 1.16 -23.68 17.43
N ALA A 231 0.91 -23.43 18.72
CA ALA A 231 0.54 -24.45 19.69
C ALA A 231 -0.87 -24.99 19.43
N GLY A 232 -1.83 -24.11 19.11
CA GLY A 232 -3.18 -24.51 18.71
C GLY A 232 -3.19 -25.39 17.45
N TYR A 233 -2.39 -25.07 16.43
CA TYR A 233 -2.27 -25.91 15.23
C TYR A 233 -1.61 -27.26 15.50
N TRP A 234 -0.68 -27.33 16.46
CA TRP A 234 -0.12 -28.60 16.91
C TRP A 234 -1.19 -29.50 17.53
N ASP A 235 -2.04 -28.95 18.39
CA ASP A 235 -3.14 -29.69 19.01
C ASP A 235 -4.20 -30.10 17.98
N LEU A 236 -4.54 -29.21 17.04
CA LEU A 236 -5.42 -29.51 15.92
C LEU A 236 -4.90 -30.67 15.07
N ALA A 237 -3.59 -30.72 14.82
CA ALA A 237 -2.96 -31.81 14.07
C ALA A 237 -3.16 -33.17 14.78
N GLY A 238 -3.03 -33.20 16.11
CA GLY A 238 -3.33 -34.38 16.93
C GLY A 238 -4.79 -34.82 16.85
N ILE A 239 -5.72 -33.87 16.93
CA ILE A 239 -7.17 -34.13 16.83
C ILE A 239 -7.50 -34.73 15.45
N ILE A 240 -7.08 -34.08 14.37
CA ILE A 240 -7.34 -34.54 12.99
C ILE A 240 -6.70 -35.91 12.73
N SER A 241 -5.45 -36.11 13.17
CA SER A 241 -4.76 -37.39 13.05
C SER A 241 -5.49 -38.51 13.80
N GLN A 242 -5.97 -38.23 15.01
CA GLN A 242 -6.74 -39.22 15.77
C GLN A 242 -8.06 -39.54 15.07
N SER A 243 -8.79 -38.54 14.56
CA SER A 243 -10.07 -38.75 13.89
C SER A 243 -9.95 -39.51 12.56
N LEU A 244 -8.93 -39.21 11.75
CA LEU A 244 -8.78 -39.80 10.42
C LEU A 244 -7.97 -41.10 10.41
N LEU A 245 -7.00 -41.24 11.31
CA LEU A 245 -6.02 -42.33 11.29
C LEU A 245 -6.02 -43.20 12.55
N SER A 246 -6.83 -42.86 13.57
CA SER A 246 -6.77 -43.47 14.90
C SER A 246 -5.36 -43.44 15.52
N LYS A 247 -4.60 -42.37 15.23
CA LYS A 247 -3.24 -42.14 15.74
C LYS A 247 -3.17 -40.83 16.51
N GLN A 248 -3.16 -40.92 17.84
CA GLN A 248 -3.03 -39.77 18.74
C GLN A 248 -1.56 -39.46 19.12
N ASN A 249 -0.68 -40.47 19.11
CA ASN A 249 0.70 -40.32 19.55
C ASN A 249 1.51 -39.53 18.51
N LEU A 250 1.73 -38.25 18.80
CA LEU A 250 2.58 -37.38 18.00
C LEU A 250 4.06 -37.63 18.33
N CYS A 251 4.92 -37.63 17.30
CA CYS A 251 6.36 -37.54 17.50
C CYS A 251 6.72 -36.16 18.09
N SER A 252 7.92 -35.99 18.65
CA SER A 252 8.35 -34.66 19.11
C SER A 252 8.47 -33.67 17.95
N LYS A 253 8.27 -32.37 18.24
CA LYS A 253 8.48 -31.30 17.26
C LYS A 253 9.89 -31.33 16.68
N ASP A 254 10.91 -31.59 17.51
CA ASP A 254 12.30 -31.73 17.06
C ASP A 254 12.49 -32.87 16.04
N PHE A 255 11.83 -34.01 16.27
CA PHE A 255 11.89 -35.14 15.34
C PHE A 255 11.24 -34.78 13.99
N LEU A 256 10.20 -33.93 14.01
CA LEU A 256 9.46 -33.53 12.82
C LEU A 256 10.03 -32.26 12.15
N LYS A 257 11.07 -31.64 12.69
CA LYS A 257 11.58 -30.34 12.24
C LYS A 257 11.84 -30.28 10.73
N ASN A 258 12.59 -31.24 10.18
CA ASN A 258 12.92 -31.26 8.75
C ASN A 258 11.67 -31.46 7.87
N LEU A 259 10.71 -32.27 8.32
CA LEU A 259 9.45 -32.45 7.62
C LEU A 259 8.60 -31.18 7.67
N TYR A 260 8.55 -30.51 8.81
CA TYR A 260 7.84 -29.24 8.99
C TYR A 260 8.38 -28.18 8.02
N GLU A 261 9.71 -28.00 7.94
CA GLU A 261 10.32 -27.05 7.01
C GLU A 261 10.05 -27.41 5.54
N ALA A 262 10.14 -28.69 5.17
CA ALA A 262 9.82 -29.15 3.82
C ALA A 262 8.34 -28.89 3.44
N VAL A 263 7.41 -29.10 4.38
CA VAL A 263 5.99 -28.78 4.17
C VAL A 263 5.78 -27.26 4.07
N LYS A 264 6.49 -26.46 4.89
CA LYS A 264 6.43 -25.00 4.85
C LYS A 264 6.90 -24.44 3.50
N GLU A 265 8.02 -24.94 2.96
CA GLU A 265 8.52 -24.55 1.63
C GLU A 265 7.54 -24.94 0.51
N LYS A 266 6.99 -26.15 0.57
CA LYS A 266 5.95 -26.60 -0.38
C LYS A 266 4.71 -25.71 -0.29
N ASN A 267 4.26 -25.38 0.92
CA ASN A 267 3.14 -24.48 1.16
C ASN A 267 3.41 -23.08 0.62
N TRP A 268 4.61 -22.54 0.82
CA TRP A 268 5.00 -21.25 0.26
C TRP A 268 4.84 -21.22 -1.27
N THR A 269 5.31 -22.27 -1.96
CA THR A 269 5.23 -22.38 -3.42
C THR A 269 3.77 -22.48 -3.89
N TRP A 270 2.98 -23.35 -3.24
CA TRP A 270 1.56 -23.53 -3.56
C TRP A 270 0.72 -22.30 -3.22
N HIS A 271 1.02 -21.61 -2.12
CA HIS A 271 0.34 -20.40 -1.71
C HIS A 271 0.51 -19.31 -2.76
N ASN A 272 1.74 -19.07 -3.23
CA ASN A 272 1.99 -18.11 -4.31
C ASN A 272 1.38 -18.54 -5.66
N ARG A 273 1.06 -19.83 -5.85
CA ARG A 273 0.29 -20.31 -7.00
C ARG A 273 -1.20 -20.03 -6.85
N TYR A 274 -1.79 -20.29 -5.70
CA TYR A 274 -3.23 -20.19 -5.48
C TYR A 274 -3.69 -18.76 -5.13
N HIS A 275 -2.95 -18.10 -4.24
CA HIS A 275 -3.08 -16.69 -3.84
C HIS A 275 -2.13 -15.78 -4.63
N ALA A 276 -1.99 -16.03 -5.94
CA ALA A 276 -1.03 -15.30 -6.77
C ALA A 276 -1.22 -13.77 -6.66
N THR A 277 -0.11 -13.08 -6.39
CA THR A 277 -0.05 -11.61 -6.38
C THR A 277 -0.16 -11.06 -7.80
N ASP A 278 -0.76 -9.88 -7.94
CA ASP A 278 -1.11 -9.25 -9.23
C ASP A 278 -2.11 -10.06 -10.08
N GLY A 279 -3.08 -10.71 -9.45
CA GLY A 279 -4.14 -11.46 -10.14
C GLY A 279 -4.89 -10.69 -11.26
N ASN A 280 -4.96 -9.36 -11.22
CA ASN A 280 -5.53 -8.53 -12.29
C ASN A 280 -4.69 -8.57 -13.58
N ASP A 281 -3.38 -8.75 -13.47
CA ASP A 281 -2.43 -8.94 -14.57
C ASP A 281 -2.38 -10.41 -15.05
N ILE A 282 -2.81 -11.37 -14.22
CA ILE A 282 -2.87 -12.79 -14.61
C ILE A 282 -4.19 -13.12 -15.32
N TRP A 283 -5.31 -12.68 -14.73
CA TRP A 283 -6.65 -13.07 -15.16
C TRP A 283 -7.62 -11.92 -15.38
N GLY A 284 -7.32 -10.75 -14.80
CA GLY A 284 -8.21 -9.60 -14.84
C GLY A 284 -8.10 -8.77 -16.10
N SER A 285 -8.40 -7.49 -15.94
CA SER A 285 -8.42 -6.52 -17.04
C SER A 285 -7.03 -6.19 -17.59
N ARG A 286 -6.00 -6.21 -16.73
CA ARG A 286 -4.62 -5.90 -17.13
C ARG A 286 -3.94 -7.09 -17.81
N ALA A 287 -4.46 -8.30 -17.60
CA ALA A 287 -4.00 -9.50 -18.30
C ALA A 287 -4.05 -9.40 -19.83
N GLN A 288 -4.98 -8.60 -20.36
CA GLN A 288 -5.16 -8.40 -21.82
C GLN A 288 -4.29 -7.28 -22.40
N LEU A 289 -3.52 -6.57 -21.59
CA LEU A 289 -2.59 -5.57 -22.08
C LEU A 289 -1.51 -6.26 -22.91
N THR A 290 -1.25 -5.72 -24.11
CA THR A 290 -0.26 -6.25 -25.06
C THR A 290 0.81 -5.21 -25.31
N PHE A 291 2.05 -5.69 -25.48
CA PHE A 291 3.25 -4.85 -25.58
C PHE A 291 3.93 -5.06 -26.94
N VAL A 292 5.19 -5.49 -26.94
CA VAL A 292 5.94 -5.80 -28.17
C VAL A 292 5.42 -7.11 -28.76
N ASP A 293 5.28 -7.15 -30.09
CA ASP A 293 4.84 -8.33 -30.86
C ASP A 293 3.51 -8.97 -30.41
N GLY A 294 2.66 -8.20 -29.71
CA GLY A 294 1.37 -8.67 -29.22
C GLY A 294 1.44 -9.56 -27.96
N GLN A 295 2.62 -9.75 -27.36
CA GLN A 295 2.76 -10.49 -26.10
C GLN A 295 2.02 -9.76 -24.96
N SER A 296 1.26 -10.51 -24.17
CA SER A 296 0.46 -9.99 -23.05
C SER A 296 1.03 -10.33 -21.67
N ASN A 297 0.52 -9.67 -20.61
CA ASN A 297 0.81 -10.08 -19.23
C ASN A 297 0.31 -11.50 -18.94
N ALA A 298 -0.86 -11.89 -19.47
CA ALA A 298 -1.41 -13.23 -19.29
C ALA A 298 -0.50 -14.32 -19.87
N ASP A 299 0.13 -14.09 -21.03
CA ASP A 299 1.02 -15.09 -21.64
C ASP A 299 2.17 -15.44 -20.69
N VAL A 300 2.81 -14.40 -20.13
CA VAL A 300 3.96 -14.53 -19.21
C VAL A 300 3.53 -15.08 -17.85
N LEU A 301 2.55 -14.46 -17.21
CA LEU A 301 2.23 -14.79 -15.82
C LEU A 301 1.48 -16.12 -15.67
N ARG A 302 0.72 -16.57 -16.67
CA ARG A 302 0.13 -17.92 -16.61
C ARG A 302 1.18 -19.01 -16.81
N ASN A 303 2.27 -18.73 -17.53
CA ASN A 303 3.42 -19.62 -17.56
C ASN A 303 4.09 -19.71 -16.18
N GLU A 304 4.21 -18.59 -15.44
CA GLU A 304 4.69 -18.63 -14.05
C GLU A 304 3.81 -19.50 -13.14
N LEU A 305 2.48 -19.46 -13.30
CA LEU A 305 1.60 -20.37 -12.56
C LEU A 305 1.89 -21.84 -12.89
N ALA A 306 2.11 -22.17 -14.17
CA ALA A 306 2.50 -23.52 -14.57
C ALA A 306 3.88 -23.93 -14.02
N MET A 307 4.82 -22.99 -13.93
CA MET A 307 6.11 -23.22 -13.26
C MET A 307 5.91 -23.56 -11.79
N LEU A 308 5.07 -22.80 -11.08
CA LEU A 308 4.78 -23.04 -9.66
C LEU A 308 4.06 -24.37 -9.42
N ASP A 309 3.25 -24.85 -10.37
CA ASP A 309 2.64 -26.18 -10.31
C ASP A 309 3.71 -27.28 -10.31
N VAL A 310 4.74 -27.16 -11.17
CA VAL A 310 5.88 -28.10 -11.22
C VAL A 310 6.75 -27.96 -9.98
N MET A 311 7.12 -26.74 -9.58
CA MET A 311 7.90 -26.50 -8.38
C MET A 311 7.23 -27.09 -7.13
N THR A 312 5.92 -26.88 -6.95
CA THR A 312 5.15 -27.46 -5.83
C THR A 312 5.23 -28.99 -5.86
N SER A 313 5.08 -29.59 -7.05
CA SER A 313 5.15 -31.04 -7.22
C SER A 313 6.54 -31.60 -6.90
N ASN A 314 7.62 -30.87 -7.22
CA ASN A 314 8.98 -31.26 -6.88
C ASN A 314 9.19 -31.24 -5.35
N ARG A 315 8.61 -30.27 -4.62
CA ARG A 315 8.68 -30.24 -3.14
C ARG A 315 7.86 -31.35 -2.48
N ASP A 316 6.84 -31.91 -3.12
CA ASP A 316 6.17 -33.11 -2.61
C ASP A 316 7.17 -34.29 -2.45
N SER A 317 8.19 -34.38 -3.32
CA SER A 317 9.22 -35.41 -3.19
C SER A 317 10.16 -35.15 -2.01
N VAL A 318 10.50 -33.88 -1.76
CA VAL A 318 11.33 -33.45 -0.63
C VAL A 318 10.67 -33.77 0.70
N LEU A 319 9.38 -33.44 0.85
CA LEU A 319 8.66 -33.74 2.08
C LEU A 319 8.51 -35.26 2.31
N TRP A 320 8.33 -36.08 1.27
CA TRP A 320 8.28 -37.54 1.44
C TRP A 320 9.64 -38.10 1.85
N ALA A 321 10.74 -37.56 1.31
CA ALA A 321 12.10 -37.91 1.74
C ALA A 321 12.34 -37.51 3.20
N ALA A 322 11.96 -36.29 3.59
CA ALA A 322 12.05 -35.80 4.97
C ALA A 322 11.23 -36.68 5.95
N ALA A 323 10.03 -37.10 5.55
CA ALA A 323 9.23 -38.04 6.34
C ALA A 323 9.94 -39.39 6.54
N ASN A 324 10.76 -39.83 5.58
CA ASN A 324 11.59 -41.03 5.67
C ASN A 324 12.97 -40.79 6.34
N GLY A 325 13.21 -39.59 6.89
CA GLY A 325 14.49 -39.25 7.54
C GLY A 325 15.63 -38.98 6.56
N GLN A 326 15.31 -38.68 5.31
CA GLN A 326 16.27 -38.30 4.27
C GLN A 326 16.24 -36.79 4.05
N ASP A 327 17.40 -36.21 3.74
CA ASP A 327 17.54 -34.79 3.41
C ASP A 327 17.94 -34.68 1.94
N ILE A 328 17.05 -34.13 1.12
CA ILE A 328 17.26 -33.90 -0.31
C ILE A 328 16.81 -32.49 -0.66
N THR A 329 17.41 -31.91 -1.68
CA THR A 329 16.97 -30.65 -2.26
C THR A 329 15.95 -30.89 -3.37
N ALA A 330 15.04 -29.94 -3.59
CA ALA A 330 14.15 -29.99 -4.75
C ALA A 330 14.97 -29.96 -6.06
N ASP A 331 14.60 -30.79 -7.04
CA ASP A 331 15.14 -30.76 -8.39
C ASP A 331 14.17 -30.03 -9.32
N ASP A 332 14.50 -28.77 -9.65
CA ASP A 332 13.72 -27.91 -10.53
C ASP A 332 14.18 -27.91 -11.99
N SER A 333 15.03 -28.87 -12.39
CA SER A 333 15.49 -28.98 -13.78
C SER A 333 14.37 -29.26 -14.80
N ASN A 334 13.21 -29.75 -14.32
CA ASN A 334 12.01 -30.00 -15.10
C ASN A 334 11.03 -28.81 -15.16
N VAL A 335 11.30 -27.71 -14.44
CA VAL A 335 10.43 -26.54 -14.42
C VAL A 335 10.47 -25.86 -15.80
N PRO A 336 9.32 -25.54 -16.42
CA PRO A 336 9.28 -24.81 -17.69
C PRO A 336 10.09 -23.52 -17.62
N SER A 337 10.78 -23.18 -18.72
CA SER A 337 11.53 -21.93 -18.76
C SER A 337 10.58 -20.72 -18.68
N PRO A 338 10.99 -19.62 -18.02
CA PRO A 338 10.27 -18.35 -18.08
C PRO A 338 10.10 -17.87 -19.52
N ILE A 339 8.96 -17.26 -19.82
CA ILE A 339 8.76 -16.61 -21.12
C ILE A 339 9.55 -15.32 -21.14
N LYS A 340 10.47 -15.20 -22.10
CA LYS A 340 11.26 -13.99 -22.30
C LYS A 340 10.37 -12.84 -22.75
N VAL A 341 10.55 -11.69 -22.11
CA VAL A 341 9.90 -10.43 -22.47
C VAL A 341 10.86 -9.56 -23.26
N ILE A 342 10.34 -8.92 -24.30
CA ILE A 342 11.05 -7.89 -25.06
C ILE A 342 10.64 -6.54 -24.47
N SER A 343 11.62 -5.76 -24.03
CA SER A 343 11.34 -4.44 -23.45
C SER A 343 10.79 -3.48 -24.49
N ASN A 344 9.90 -2.60 -24.04
CA ASN A 344 9.36 -1.48 -24.80
C ASN A 344 9.80 -0.11 -24.25
N ILE A 345 10.82 -0.04 -23.38
CA ILE A 345 11.45 1.23 -23.00
C ILE A 345 11.91 2.00 -24.25
N GLY A 346 11.87 3.32 -24.18
CA GLY A 346 12.18 4.23 -25.28
C GLY A 346 11.01 4.47 -26.22
N GLY A 347 9.77 4.17 -25.78
CA GLY A 347 8.60 4.26 -26.65
C GLY A 347 8.46 3.11 -27.64
N GLY A 348 8.95 1.91 -27.29
CA GLY A 348 8.94 0.72 -28.14
C GLY A 348 7.55 0.10 -28.39
N SER A 349 6.50 0.60 -27.73
CA SER A 349 5.10 0.23 -27.94
C SER A 349 4.18 1.46 -27.88
N LYS A 350 2.90 1.25 -28.21
CA LYS A 350 1.86 2.29 -28.10
C LYS A 350 1.56 2.73 -26.65
N SER A 351 1.88 1.88 -25.67
CA SER A 351 1.61 2.14 -24.24
C SER A 351 2.80 2.80 -23.53
N SER A 352 4.01 2.67 -24.06
CA SER A 352 5.25 3.31 -23.57
C SER A 352 5.41 4.75 -24.07
N SER A 353 6.19 5.55 -23.34
CA SER A 353 6.48 6.95 -23.67
C SER A 353 7.87 7.30 -23.15
N ALA A 354 8.82 7.50 -24.06
CA ALA A 354 10.19 7.86 -23.72
C ALA A 354 10.27 9.10 -22.80
N ASP A 355 9.36 10.07 -22.98
CA ASP A 355 9.26 11.30 -22.16
C ASP A 355 8.79 11.07 -20.72
N LYS A 356 8.15 9.93 -20.42
CA LYS A 356 7.62 9.59 -19.09
C LYS A 356 8.39 8.49 -18.37
N GLU A 357 9.24 7.78 -19.09
CA GLU A 357 10.14 6.74 -18.55
C GLU A 357 11.37 7.36 -17.90
N GLY A 358 12.09 6.60 -17.07
CA GLY A 358 13.39 7.02 -16.60
C GLY A 358 14.51 6.81 -17.65
N SER A 359 15.74 6.69 -17.16
CA SER A 359 16.94 6.32 -17.90
C SER A 359 17.38 4.92 -17.49
N VAL A 360 17.81 4.09 -18.46
CA VAL A 360 18.47 2.81 -18.15
C VAL A 360 19.93 3.00 -17.72
N ASN A 361 20.48 4.20 -17.87
CA ASN A 361 21.75 4.59 -17.29
C ASN A 361 21.46 5.25 -15.94
N TYR A 362 21.71 4.52 -14.86
CA TYR A 362 21.56 4.99 -13.50
C TYR A 362 22.76 5.86 -13.11
N LEU A 363 22.48 7.02 -12.52
CA LEU A 363 23.48 7.91 -11.93
C LEU A 363 23.97 7.32 -10.60
N SER A 364 25.18 7.64 -10.14
CA SER A 364 25.58 7.33 -8.75
C SER A 364 24.71 8.07 -7.73
N PRO A 365 24.75 7.71 -6.43
CA PRO A 365 24.12 8.47 -5.35
C PRO A 365 24.48 9.95 -5.40
N GLU A 366 25.77 10.27 -5.50
CA GLU A 366 26.30 11.64 -5.54
C GLU A 366 25.86 12.38 -6.80
N GLU A 367 25.90 11.71 -7.96
CA GLU A 367 25.50 12.31 -9.23
C GLU A 367 24.01 12.65 -9.28
N SER A 368 23.16 11.80 -8.68
CA SER A 368 21.71 12.04 -8.64
C SER A 368 21.33 13.14 -7.66
N ILE A 369 21.91 13.17 -6.44
CA ILE A 369 21.63 14.26 -5.49
C ILE A 369 22.07 15.61 -6.04
N ALA A 370 23.14 15.66 -6.84
CA ALA A 370 23.58 16.87 -7.52
C ALA A 370 22.58 17.39 -8.57
N GLN A 371 21.62 16.57 -9.00
CA GLN A 371 20.51 16.97 -9.87
C GLN A 371 19.29 17.48 -9.09
N ILE A 372 19.31 17.43 -7.75
CA ILE A 372 18.23 17.88 -6.87
C ILE A 372 18.46 19.33 -6.48
N ASN A 373 17.44 20.15 -6.70
CA ASN A 373 17.42 21.54 -6.24
C ASN A 373 16.62 21.63 -4.95
N VAL A 374 17.15 22.33 -3.95
CA VAL A 374 16.50 22.65 -2.67
C VAL A 374 16.49 24.17 -2.43
N PRO A 375 15.64 24.70 -1.53
CA PRO A 375 15.68 26.11 -1.14
C PRO A 375 17.02 26.55 -0.57
N GLU A 376 17.27 27.87 -0.58
CA GLU A 376 18.46 28.45 0.04
C GLU A 376 18.51 28.13 1.54
N GLY A 377 19.68 27.70 2.03
CA GLY A 377 19.89 27.28 3.42
C GLY A 377 19.64 25.80 3.66
N PHE A 378 19.09 25.06 2.71
CA PHE A 378 18.85 23.64 2.88
C PHE A 378 20.04 22.83 2.37
N GLU A 379 20.32 21.71 3.03
CA GLU A 379 21.41 20.80 2.70
C GLU A 379 20.88 19.38 2.50
N LEU A 380 21.48 18.68 1.53
CA LEU A 380 21.16 17.29 1.20
C LEU A 380 22.40 16.42 1.38
N ASN A 381 22.18 15.22 1.91
CA ASN A 381 23.16 14.14 1.85
C ASN A 381 22.48 12.79 1.57
N VAL A 382 23.25 11.85 1.03
CA VAL A 382 22.84 10.44 0.95
C VAL A 382 22.95 9.86 2.35
N PHE A 383 21.84 9.35 2.90
CA PHE A 383 21.83 8.66 4.18
C PHE A 383 22.12 7.17 4.01
N ALA A 384 21.46 6.53 3.05
CA ALA A 384 21.68 5.12 2.68
C ALA A 384 21.50 4.95 1.17
N SER A 385 22.24 4.03 0.57
CA SER A 385 22.14 3.73 -0.87
C SER A 385 22.59 2.32 -1.19
N GLU A 386 22.31 1.90 -2.43
CA GLU A 386 22.80 0.65 -3.02
C GLU A 386 24.33 0.54 -3.03
N ASP A 387 25.06 1.66 -3.13
CA ASP A 387 26.53 1.66 -3.10
C ASP A 387 27.08 1.38 -1.70
N MET A 388 26.29 1.69 -0.66
CA MET A 388 26.64 1.44 0.73
C MET A 388 26.25 0.02 1.17
N PHE A 389 25.13 -0.49 0.66
CA PHE A 389 24.57 -1.79 1.04
C PHE A 389 24.02 -2.53 -0.20
N GLU A 390 24.67 -3.64 -0.59
CA GLU A 390 24.41 -4.39 -1.84
C GLU A 390 22.95 -4.83 -2.07
N ASP A 391 22.20 -5.07 -1.00
CA ASP A 391 20.81 -5.52 -1.01
C ASP A 391 19.80 -4.41 -0.69
N PHE A 392 20.25 -3.16 -0.61
CA PHE A 392 19.37 -2.01 -0.39
C PHE A 392 18.84 -1.49 -1.73
N ALA A 393 17.64 -1.94 -2.09
CA ALA A 393 16.99 -1.54 -3.31
C ALA A 393 15.51 -1.27 -3.08
N ASN A 394 14.98 -0.37 -3.89
CA ASN A 394 13.56 -0.07 -3.94
C ASN A 394 12.91 0.19 -2.55
N PRO A 395 13.38 1.14 -1.72
CA PRO A 395 12.71 1.48 -0.48
C PRO A 395 11.35 2.12 -0.76
N VAL A 396 10.27 1.61 -0.17
CA VAL A 396 8.88 2.06 -0.48
C VAL A 396 8.11 2.65 0.71
N GLN A 397 8.60 2.45 1.93
CA GLN A 397 8.12 3.15 3.12
C GLN A 397 9.26 3.30 4.14
N LEU A 398 9.25 4.39 4.89
CA LEU A 398 10.13 4.67 6.02
C LEU A 398 9.34 4.76 7.34
N GLN A 399 9.96 4.37 8.45
CA GLN A 399 9.47 4.62 9.81
C GLN A 399 10.64 4.84 10.77
N VAL A 400 10.38 5.41 11.95
CA VAL A 400 11.38 5.61 13.01
C VAL A 400 10.98 4.83 14.26
N ASP A 401 11.89 3.98 14.77
CA ASP A 401 11.59 3.19 15.97
C ASP A 401 11.77 3.98 17.27
N GLY A 402 11.34 3.39 18.39
CA GLY A 402 11.49 3.99 19.72
C GLY A 402 12.94 4.15 20.22
N LYS A 403 13.94 3.64 19.48
CA LYS A 403 15.38 3.86 19.72
C LYS A 403 15.93 5.01 18.85
N GLY A 404 15.10 5.61 17.99
CA GLY A 404 15.47 6.68 17.07
C GLY A 404 16.16 6.21 15.79
N ARG A 405 16.08 4.91 15.46
CA ARG A 405 16.69 4.35 14.24
C ARG A 405 15.71 4.46 13.08
N LEU A 406 16.23 4.69 11.87
CA LEU A 406 15.41 4.69 10.66
C LEU A 406 15.21 3.25 10.20
N TRP A 407 13.99 2.93 9.79
CA TRP A 407 13.60 1.65 9.21
C TRP A 407 13.09 1.87 7.80
N ALA A 408 13.32 0.89 6.93
CA ALA A 408 12.82 0.92 5.55
C ALA A 408 12.22 -0.43 5.15
N ALA A 409 11.12 -0.38 4.41
CA ALA A 409 10.62 -1.53 3.66
C ALA A 409 11.24 -1.54 2.26
N CYS A 410 12.05 -2.55 1.96
CA CYS A 410 12.78 -2.71 0.70
C CYS A 410 12.12 -3.78 -0.17
N TRP A 411 11.85 -3.45 -1.43
CA TRP A 411 11.12 -4.30 -2.37
C TRP A 411 11.98 -4.79 -3.54
N ASN A 412 12.99 -5.60 -3.22
CA ASN A 412 13.97 -6.11 -4.20
C ASN A 412 13.33 -6.96 -5.30
N THR A 413 12.20 -7.61 -5.07
CA THR A 413 11.48 -8.41 -6.07
C THR A 413 10.42 -7.64 -6.83
N TYR A 414 10.41 -6.30 -6.76
CA TYR A 414 9.43 -5.44 -7.44
C TYR A 414 9.18 -5.87 -8.90
N PRO A 415 7.92 -5.95 -9.36
CA PRO A 415 6.67 -5.67 -8.65
C PRO A 415 6.03 -6.94 -8.05
N LYS A 416 6.70 -8.09 -8.13
CA LYS A 416 6.32 -9.35 -7.48
C LYS A 416 7.44 -10.38 -7.61
N TRP A 417 7.53 -11.29 -6.66
CA TRP A 417 8.44 -12.44 -6.74
C TRP A 417 8.29 -13.25 -8.05
N GLU A 418 9.42 -13.74 -8.56
CA GLU A 418 9.56 -14.54 -9.78
C GLU A 418 9.94 -15.99 -9.42
N PRO A 419 9.20 -17.00 -9.93
CA PRO A 419 9.57 -18.40 -9.73
C PRO A 419 11.02 -18.69 -10.15
N LEU A 420 11.70 -19.58 -9.43
CA LEU A 420 13.12 -19.93 -9.58
C LEU A 420 14.13 -18.85 -9.15
N LYS A 421 13.68 -17.67 -8.72
CA LYS A 421 14.53 -16.65 -8.08
C LYS A 421 14.33 -16.63 -6.57
N GLU A 422 15.31 -16.10 -5.86
CA GLU A 422 15.19 -15.85 -4.42
C GLU A 422 14.19 -14.72 -4.14
N MET A 423 13.51 -14.80 -2.99
CA MET A 423 12.67 -13.72 -2.47
C MET A 423 13.46 -12.99 -1.39
N ASN A 424 13.96 -11.81 -1.72
CA ASN A 424 14.88 -11.03 -0.88
C ASN A 424 14.28 -9.68 -0.44
N ASP A 425 12.97 -9.52 -0.51
CA ASP A 425 12.27 -8.37 0.07
C ASP A 425 12.45 -8.36 1.60
N ALA A 426 12.57 -7.18 2.20
CA ALA A 426 12.94 -7.09 3.61
C ALA A 426 12.42 -5.84 4.32
N LEU A 427 12.24 -5.95 5.63
CA LEU A 427 12.35 -4.80 6.53
C LEU A 427 13.78 -4.68 7.02
N VAL A 428 14.35 -3.49 6.87
CA VAL A 428 15.72 -3.19 7.28
C VAL A 428 15.77 -2.08 8.33
N ILE A 429 16.77 -2.15 9.18
CA ILE A 429 17.11 -1.15 10.20
C ILE A 429 18.40 -0.47 9.76
N LEU A 430 18.41 0.85 9.76
CA LEU A 430 19.54 1.69 9.41
C LEU A 430 20.01 2.47 10.64
N GLU A 431 21.29 2.31 10.97
CA GLU A 431 21.91 2.94 12.14
C GLU A 431 23.01 3.91 11.68
N ASP A 432 22.86 5.17 12.07
CA ASP A 432 23.93 6.17 12.09
C ASP A 432 24.53 6.15 13.51
N THR A 433 25.73 5.57 13.64
CA THR A 433 26.35 5.27 14.93
C THR A 433 27.31 6.35 15.41
N ASP A 434 27.82 7.19 14.50
CA ASP A 434 28.68 8.32 14.83
C ASP A 434 28.00 9.70 14.72
N ARG A 435 26.74 9.71 14.23
CA ARG A 435 25.84 10.87 14.11
C ARG A 435 26.32 11.88 13.07
N ASP A 436 26.95 11.42 12.00
CA ASP A 436 27.35 12.26 10.87
C ASP A 436 26.23 12.49 9.84
N GLY A 437 25.07 11.87 10.05
CA GLY A 437 23.93 11.95 9.13
C GLY A 437 23.99 10.93 8.00
N VAL A 438 24.84 9.91 8.10
CA VAL A 438 25.00 8.80 7.14
C VAL A 438 24.83 7.46 7.88
N ALA A 439 24.17 6.48 7.25
CA ALA A 439 24.01 5.17 7.85
C ALA A 439 25.32 4.37 7.80
N ASP A 440 25.82 3.95 8.96
CA ASP A 440 26.98 3.08 9.09
C ASP A 440 26.64 1.60 8.91
N LYS A 441 25.43 1.23 9.32
CA LYS A 441 24.99 -0.17 9.38
C LYS A 441 23.59 -0.33 8.83
N ARG A 442 23.41 -1.44 8.13
CA ARG A 442 22.13 -1.99 7.74
C ARG A 442 21.97 -3.37 8.35
N LYS A 443 20.84 -3.62 9.00
CA LYS A 443 20.44 -4.95 9.51
C LYS A 443 19.15 -5.36 8.84
N ILE A 444 19.02 -6.62 8.45
CA ILE A 444 17.73 -7.19 8.04
C ILE A 444 17.01 -7.63 9.30
N PHE A 445 15.88 -6.99 9.61
CA PHE A 445 15.03 -7.41 10.71
C PHE A 445 14.24 -8.66 10.34
N ALA A 446 13.68 -8.69 9.12
CA ALA A 446 12.96 -9.85 8.59
C ALA A 446 12.81 -9.79 7.07
N HIS A 447 12.80 -10.96 6.42
CA HIS A 447 12.35 -11.09 5.04
C HIS A 447 10.81 -11.16 4.96
N VAL A 448 10.23 -10.28 4.16
CA VAL A 448 8.78 -10.09 4.04
C VAL A 448 8.42 -9.83 2.59
N HIS A 449 7.58 -10.67 1.98
CA HIS A 449 7.24 -10.57 0.55
C HIS A 449 6.29 -9.40 0.27
N ASN A 450 6.66 -8.54 -0.67
CA ASN A 450 5.96 -7.31 -1.07
C ASN A 450 5.56 -6.44 0.15
N PRO A 451 6.52 -5.90 0.93
CA PRO A 451 6.26 -5.12 2.13
C PRO A 451 5.89 -3.68 1.74
N LEU A 452 4.61 -3.44 1.48
CA LEU A 452 4.12 -2.12 1.01
C LEU A 452 3.83 -1.14 2.15
N GLY A 453 3.87 -1.63 3.38
CA GLY A 453 3.28 -0.98 4.54
C GLY A 453 3.78 -1.58 5.85
N PHE A 454 4.32 -0.80 6.79
CA PHE A 454 4.62 -1.26 8.15
C PHE A 454 4.45 -0.18 9.22
N GLU A 455 4.17 -0.60 10.45
CA GLU A 455 4.01 0.25 11.63
C GLU A 455 4.37 -0.49 12.92
N PHE A 456 4.92 0.21 13.92
CA PHE A 456 5.28 -0.34 15.21
C PHE A 456 4.07 -0.55 16.12
N TRP A 457 3.96 -1.73 16.73
CA TRP A 457 2.92 -2.03 17.71
C TRP A 457 3.35 -3.17 18.64
N GLY A 458 2.86 -3.21 19.88
CA GLY A 458 3.04 -4.39 20.76
C GLY A 458 4.51 -4.77 21.08
N GLY A 459 5.45 -3.84 20.92
CA GLY A 459 6.89 -4.10 21.04
C GLY A 459 7.49 -4.89 19.86
N GLY A 460 6.81 -4.89 18.72
CA GLY A 460 7.27 -5.44 17.44
C GLY A 460 6.79 -4.55 16.28
N VAL A 461 6.63 -5.16 15.11
CA VAL A 461 6.24 -4.48 13.87
C VAL A 461 5.08 -5.22 13.21
N VAL A 462 4.10 -4.48 12.72
CA VAL A 462 3.00 -4.96 11.89
C VAL A 462 3.32 -4.61 10.44
N VAL A 463 3.29 -5.59 9.53
CA VAL A 463 3.77 -5.44 8.15
C VAL A 463 2.76 -6.03 7.17
N THR A 464 2.58 -5.40 6.02
CA THR A 464 1.78 -5.96 4.93
C THR A 464 2.59 -7.00 4.16
N SER A 465 1.96 -8.15 3.93
CA SER A 465 2.48 -9.25 3.12
C SER A 465 1.27 -9.99 2.57
N GLY A 466 0.61 -9.40 1.56
CA GLY A 466 -0.69 -9.86 1.07
C GLY A 466 -0.68 -11.37 0.77
N PRO A 467 -1.70 -12.14 1.23
CA PRO A 467 -2.99 -11.70 1.80
C PRO A 467 -2.99 -11.39 3.31
N ASP A 468 -1.82 -11.37 3.96
CA ASP A 468 -1.67 -11.21 5.40
C ASP A 468 -1.20 -9.81 5.81
N LEU A 469 -1.63 -9.41 7.00
CA LEU A 469 -0.95 -8.44 7.83
C LEU A 469 -0.22 -9.21 8.92
N ILE A 470 1.10 -9.29 8.84
CA ILE A 470 1.92 -10.09 9.74
C ILE A 470 2.42 -9.27 10.92
N PHE A 471 2.47 -9.90 12.09
CA PHE A 471 3.19 -9.37 13.24
C PHE A 471 4.56 -10.04 13.33
N LEU A 472 5.58 -9.22 13.52
CA LEU A 472 6.98 -9.61 13.66
C LEU A 472 7.54 -9.01 14.95
N LYS A 473 8.32 -9.79 15.69
CA LYS A 473 8.97 -9.31 16.91
C LYS A 473 10.29 -10.02 17.13
N ASP A 474 11.25 -9.27 17.62
CA ASP A 474 12.50 -9.75 18.21
C ASP A 474 12.26 -9.94 19.72
N THR A 475 12.48 -11.16 20.23
CA THR A 475 12.29 -11.49 21.65
C THR A 475 13.58 -11.63 22.46
N ASP A 476 14.75 -11.58 21.83
CA ASP A 476 16.05 -11.76 22.51
C ASP A 476 17.00 -10.55 22.39
N GLY A 477 16.66 -9.56 21.57
CA GLY A 477 17.34 -8.28 21.43
C GLY A 477 18.44 -8.24 20.38
N ASP A 478 18.51 -9.22 19.47
CA ASP A 478 19.51 -9.29 18.40
C ASP A 478 19.15 -8.47 17.13
N ASP A 479 18.00 -7.77 17.16
CA ASP A 479 17.42 -7.03 16.02
C ASP A 479 17.00 -7.94 14.84
N VAL A 480 16.68 -9.22 15.08
CA VAL A 480 16.09 -10.15 14.11
C VAL A 480 14.76 -10.68 14.64
N ALA A 481 13.73 -10.70 13.78
CA ALA A 481 12.43 -11.22 14.20
C ALA A 481 12.46 -12.75 14.37
N ASP A 482 12.20 -13.22 15.58
CA ASP A 482 12.08 -14.63 15.96
C ASP A 482 10.62 -15.07 16.19
N LEU A 483 9.71 -14.11 16.38
CA LEU A 483 8.27 -14.31 16.45
C LEU A 483 7.59 -13.78 15.18
N ARG A 484 6.82 -14.64 14.50
CA ARG A 484 6.09 -14.32 13.27
C ARG A 484 4.73 -14.98 13.24
N TYR A 485 3.66 -14.22 13.03
CA TYR A 485 2.33 -14.78 12.77
C TYR A 485 1.43 -13.79 12.02
N PRO A 486 0.43 -14.26 11.25
CA PRO A 486 -0.57 -13.38 10.66
C PRO A 486 -1.44 -12.74 11.76
N LEU A 487 -1.39 -11.43 11.94
CA LEU A 487 -2.23 -10.72 12.89
C LEU A 487 -3.65 -10.54 12.32
N LEU A 488 -3.74 -10.21 11.04
CA LEU A 488 -4.99 -10.13 10.27
C LEU A 488 -4.75 -10.80 8.91
N GLN A 489 -5.77 -11.43 8.34
CA GLN A 489 -5.70 -12.06 7.02
C GLN A 489 -6.90 -11.65 6.17
N GLY A 490 -6.78 -11.81 4.85
CA GLY A 490 -7.84 -11.55 3.88
C GLY A 490 -7.67 -10.22 3.16
N LEU A 491 -6.45 -9.68 3.10
CA LEU A 491 -6.13 -8.55 2.23
C LEU A 491 -6.20 -8.98 0.77
N GLY A 492 -6.80 -8.16 -0.08
CA GLY A 492 -6.81 -8.41 -1.52
C GLY A 492 -5.40 -8.32 -2.13
N THR A 493 -5.05 -9.24 -3.02
CA THR A 493 -3.71 -9.36 -3.63
C THR A 493 -3.69 -9.13 -5.14
N SER A 494 -4.81 -8.67 -5.71
CA SER A 494 -4.99 -8.66 -7.17
C SER A 494 -4.22 -7.58 -7.91
N ASP A 495 -3.65 -6.60 -7.21
CA ASP A 495 -2.86 -5.53 -7.82
C ASP A 495 -1.93 -4.94 -6.75
N THR A 496 -0.63 -5.19 -6.87
CA THR A 496 0.39 -4.82 -5.88
C THR A 496 0.52 -3.31 -5.71
N HIS A 497 0.22 -2.52 -6.75
CA HIS A 497 0.27 -1.06 -6.70
C HIS A 497 -0.98 -0.42 -6.08
N HIS A 498 -2.03 -1.21 -5.84
CA HIS A 498 -3.27 -0.79 -5.19
C HIS A 498 -3.48 -1.49 -3.84
N ALA A 499 -2.52 -2.32 -3.42
CA ALA A 499 -2.60 -3.11 -2.20
C ALA A 499 -2.45 -2.28 -0.93
N ALA A 500 -2.65 -2.92 0.23
CA ALA A 500 -2.54 -2.28 1.53
C ALA A 500 -1.13 -1.67 1.69
N ASN A 501 -1.06 -0.35 1.55
CA ASN A 501 0.17 0.43 1.57
C ASN A 501 0.16 1.44 2.71
N ASN A 502 1.35 1.94 3.06
CA ASN A 502 1.59 3.05 3.97
C ASN A 502 0.81 2.90 5.29
N LEU A 503 1.19 1.87 6.06
CA LEU A 503 0.59 1.67 7.38
C LEU A 503 1.01 2.80 8.30
N ILE A 504 0.03 3.37 8.99
CA ILE A 504 0.27 4.46 9.94
C ILE A 504 -0.58 4.31 11.19
N TYR A 505 0.02 4.59 12.34
CA TYR A 505 -0.65 4.64 13.63
C TYR A 505 -1.41 5.96 13.82
N GLY A 506 -2.72 5.87 14.02
CA GLY A 506 -3.54 7.03 14.33
C GLY A 506 -3.48 7.41 15.82
N PRO A 507 -3.84 8.66 16.17
CA PRO A 507 -3.83 9.15 17.55
C PRO A 507 -4.85 8.42 18.47
N ASP A 508 -5.77 7.66 17.89
CA ASP A 508 -6.77 6.86 18.59
C ASP A 508 -6.32 5.41 18.87
N GLY A 509 -5.09 5.06 18.48
CA GLY A 509 -4.51 3.73 18.65
C GLY A 509 -4.89 2.72 17.58
N GLY A 510 -5.54 3.15 16.49
CA GLY A 510 -5.79 2.30 15.32
C GLY A 510 -4.63 2.35 14.33
N ILE A 511 -4.43 1.25 13.60
CA ILE A 511 -3.56 1.21 12.41
C ILE A 511 -4.44 1.46 11.19
N TYR A 512 -4.00 2.38 10.33
CA TYR A 512 -4.70 2.76 9.11
C TYR A 512 -3.93 2.28 7.88
N TRP A 513 -4.67 1.90 6.84
CA TRP A 513 -4.12 1.67 5.51
C TRP A 513 -5.15 1.98 4.44
N GLN A 514 -4.70 1.98 3.19
CA GLN A 514 -5.51 2.25 2.02
C GLN A 514 -5.50 1.10 1.01
N SER A 515 -6.61 0.89 0.30
CA SER A 515 -6.79 -0.21 -0.66
C SER A 515 -7.59 0.26 -1.89
N GLY A 516 -7.15 -0.11 -3.08
CA GLY A 516 -7.68 0.37 -4.36
C GLY A 516 -8.75 -0.51 -5.03
N ILE A 517 -9.23 -0.06 -6.19
CA ILE A 517 -10.43 -0.57 -6.87
C ILE A 517 -10.39 -2.04 -7.36
N PHE A 518 -9.20 -2.65 -7.43
CA PHE A 518 -9.05 -4.02 -7.92
C PHE A 518 -9.14 -5.06 -6.80
N LEU A 519 -9.08 -4.62 -5.54
CA LEU A 519 -8.97 -5.51 -4.41
C LEU A 519 -10.32 -5.96 -3.88
N MET A 520 -10.33 -7.20 -3.40
CA MET A 520 -11.41 -7.77 -2.63
C MET A 520 -10.84 -8.22 -1.30
N ASN A 521 -11.26 -7.54 -0.23
CA ASN A 521 -10.86 -7.86 1.14
C ASN A 521 -11.90 -8.77 1.80
N ASN A 522 -11.46 -9.70 2.63
CA ASN A 522 -12.33 -10.65 3.32
C ASN A 522 -11.79 -11.05 4.70
N HIS A 523 -12.10 -10.24 5.71
CA HIS A 523 -11.48 -10.35 7.04
C HIS A 523 -12.36 -11.05 8.06
N GLU A 524 -11.80 -12.04 8.77
CA GLU A 524 -12.45 -12.67 9.92
C GLU A 524 -12.11 -11.94 11.22
N THR A 525 -13.11 -11.78 12.09
CA THR A 525 -12.94 -11.14 13.40
C THR A 525 -13.79 -11.89 14.43
N PRO A 526 -13.42 -11.90 15.72
CA PRO A 526 -14.18 -12.62 16.74
C PRO A 526 -15.55 -11.99 17.05
N TRP A 527 -15.82 -10.78 16.53
CA TRP A 527 -16.96 -9.96 16.93
C TRP A 527 -18.23 -10.15 16.09
N LYS A 528 -18.04 -10.41 14.80
CA LYS A 528 -19.13 -10.41 13.80
C LYS A 528 -18.72 -11.24 12.60
N GLN A 529 -19.70 -11.53 11.75
CA GLN A 529 -19.47 -12.12 10.43
C GLN A 529 -18.39 -11.35 9.66
N ASN A 530 -17.61 -12.08 8.86
CA ASN A 530 -16.49 -11.58 8.09
C ASN A 530 -16.79 -10.30 7.31
N LEU A 531 -15.82 -9.39 7.26
CA LEU A 531 -15.87 -8.17 6.46
C LEU A 531 -15.45 -8.46 5.01
N ALA A 532 -16.40 -8.92 4.20
CA ALA A 532 -16.24 -9.07 2.76
C ALA A 532 -16.56 -7.76 2.02
N ILE A 533 -15.53 -7.07 1.53
CA ILE A 533 -15.64 -5.72 0.98
C ILE A 533 -14.68 -5.48 -0.21
N GLY A 534 -15.22 -4.95 -1.31
CA GLY A 534 -14.46 -4.52 -2.49
C GLY A 534 -14.46 -3.00 -2.69
N GLN A 535 -14.81 -2.24 -1.66
CA GLN A 535 -14.82 -0.78 -1.72
C GLN A 535 -13.39 -0.25 -1.65
N SER A 536 -13.00 0.56 -2.64
CA SER A 536 -11.73 1.29 -2.59
C SER A 536 -11.81 2.36 -1.48
N GLY A 537 -10.79 2.47 -0.65
CA GLY A 537 -10.76 3.45 0.42
C GLY A 537 -9.77 3.16 1.54
N MET A 538 -9.95 3.89 2.63
CA MET A 538 -9.17 3.77 3.86
C MET A 538 -9.87 2.81 4.84
N TYR A 539 -9.06 2.01 5.52
CA TYR A 539 -9.47 1.03 6.51
C TYR A 539 -8.77 1.31 7.83
N ARG A 540 -9.46 1.04 8.93
CA ARG A 540 -8.94 1.17 10.29
C ARG A 540 -8.99 -0.18 10.98
N PHE A 541 -7.89 -0.59 11.58
CA PHE A 541 -7.75 -1.83 12.35
C PHE A 541 -7.28 -1.51 13.77
N ASP A 542 -7.99 -2.02 14.78
CA ASP A 542 -7.49 -2.01 16.17
C ASP A 542 -6.89 -3.39 16.50
N PRO A 543 -5.55 -3.50 16.62
CA PRO A 543 -4.88 -4.78 16.87
C PRO A 543 -5.14 -5.39 18.26
N ARG A 544 -5.69 -4.63 19.22
CA ARG A 544 -6.03 -5.17 20.56
C ARG A 544 -7.38 -5.87 20.55
N THR A 545 -8.32 -5.37 19.75
CA THR A 545 -9.68 -5.91 19.64
C THR A 545 -9.89 -6.76 18.39
N PHE A 546 -8.97 -6.70 17.42
CA PHE A 546 -9.11 -7.29 16.08
C PHE A 546 -10.30 -6.74 15.29
N VAL A 547 -10.85 -5.57 15.67
CA VAL A 547 -11.90 -4.90 14.92
C VAL A 547 -11.28 -4.21 13.71
N ILE A 548 -11.80 -4.53 12.53
CA ILE A 548 -11.55 -3.78 11.30
C ILE A 548 -12.83 -3.12 10.80
N THR A 549 -12.72 -1.86 10.37
CA THR A 549 -13.81 -1.10 9.75
C THR A 549 -13.35 -0.34 8.51
N PRO A 550 -14.20 -0.22 7.47
CA PRO A 550 -14.00 0.82 6.47
C PRO A 550 -14.12 2.19 7.15
N HIS A 551 -13.18 3.09 6.86
CA HIS A 551 -13.10 4.40 7.50
C HIS A 551 -13.64 5.51 6.57
N ALA A 552 -13.07 5.64 5.36
CA ALA A 552 -13.48 6.63 4.37
C ALA A 552 -13.27 6.11 2.94
N GLU A 553 -14.26 6.30 2.05
CA GLU A 553 -14.13 5.92 0.64
C GLU A 553 -13.12 6.82 -0.07
N ASN A 554 -12.23 6.22 -0.85
CA ASN A 554 -11.27 6.91 -1.70
C ASN A 554 -11.01 6.06 -2.96
N LYS A 555 -10.76 6.67 -4.11
CA LYS A 555 -10.63 5.97 -5.40
C LYS A 555 -9.84 6.78 -6.42
N PRO A 556 -9.28 6.18 -7.48
CA PRO A 556 -9.24 4.73 -7.74
C PRO A 556 -8.01 4.03 -7.15
N ASN A 557 -6.95 4.77 -6.80
CA ASN A 557 -5.77 4.20 -6.13
C ASN A 557 -5.41 5.00 -4.88
N PRO A 558 -6.11 4.80 -3.76
CA PRO A 558 -5.79 5.41 -2.47
C PRO A 558 -4.37 5.06 -2.04
N HIS A 559 -3.56 6.06 -1.75
CA HIS A 559 -2.15 5.90 -1.34
C HIS A 559 -1.74 7.07 -0.45
N GLY A 560 -0.84 6.85 0.51
CA GLY A 560 -0.37 7.90 1.42
C GLY A 560 -1.41 8.31 2.47
N THR A 561 -1.00 8.34 3.73
CA THR A 561 -1.81 8.78 4.86
C THR A 561 -0.90 9.37 5.93
N SER A 562 -1.22 10.57 6.38
CA SER A 562 -0.51 11.25 7.47
C SER A 562 -1.50 11.81 8.51
N PHE A 563 -0.98 12.08 9.71
CA PHE A 563 -1.71 12.79 10.76
C PHE A 563 -0.90 14.02 11.19
N ASP A 564 -1.55 15.17 11.35
CA ASP A 564 -0.89 16.34 11.93
C ASP A 564 -0.81 16.24 13.46
N TYR A 565 -0.12 17.20 14.08
CA TYR A 565 0.05 17.29 15.54
C TYR A 565 -1.28 17.28 16.32
N TRP A 566 -2.37 17.77 15.70
CA TRP A 566 -3.70 17.82 16.32
C TRP A 566 -4.53 16.55 16.08
N GLY A 567 -3.98 15.60 15.34
CA GLY A 567 -4.64 14.35 14.97
C GLY A 567 -5.60 14.48 13.78
N TYR A 568 -5.48 15.54 12.97
CA TYR A 568 -6.21 15.60 11.71
C TYR A 568 -5.59 14.65 10.70
N CYS A 569 -6.44 13.86 10.06
CA CYS A 569 -6.03 12.84 9.10
C CYS A 569 -6.04 13.39 7.67
N TYR A 570 -5.01 13.04 6.91
CA TYR A 570 -4.85 13.38 5.50
C TYR A 570 -4.61 12.11 4.69
N ALA A 571 -4.96 12.16 3.41
CA ALA A 571 -4.77 11.03 2.52
C ALA A 571 -4.73 11.44 1.05
N ASN A 572 -4.08 10.63 0.21
CA ASN A 572 -4.07 10.84 -1.24
C ASN A 572 -4.79 9.74 -2.04
N ASP A 573 -5.10 10.08 -3.29
CA ASP A 573 -5.33 9.14 -4.39
C ASP A 573 -4.17 9.27 -5.37
N GLY A 574 -3.30 8.27 -5.41
CA GLY A 574 -2.09 8.29 -6.22
C GLY A 574 -2.35 8.29 -7.72
N THR A 575 -3.35 7.56 -8.22
CA THR A 575 -3.65 7.56 -9.67
C THR A 575 -4.24 8.89 -10.12
N GLY A 576 -5.19 9.41 -9.34
CA GLY A 576 -5.84 10.67 -9.64
C GLY A 576 -5.06 11.90 -9.21
N GLY A 577 -4.03 11.78 -8.38
CA GLY A 577 -3.22 12.89 -7.85
C GLY A 577 -4.03 13.86 -7.00
N ARG A 578 -4.98 13.35 -6.21
CA ARG A 578 -5.87 14.18 -5.37
C ARG A 578 -5.51 13.99 -3.91
N SER A 579 -5.53 15.09 -3.16
CA SER A 579 -5.24 15.11 -1.73
C SER A 579 -6.47 15.53 -0.96
N TYR A 580 -6.63 14.93 0.22
CA TYR A 580 -7.83 15.05 1.03
C TYR A 580 -7.50 15.26 2.50
N GLN A 581 -8.35 16.03 3.19
CA GLN A 581 -8.50 15.90 4.64
C GLN A 581 -9.63 14.90 4.92
N VAL A 582 -9.38 13.94 5.80
CA VAL A 582 -10.36 12.95 6.22
C VAL A 582 -11.06 13.45 7.48
N ARG A 583 -12.37 13.68 7.41
CA ARG A 583 -13.15 14.24 8.53
C ARG A 583 -14.48 13.57 8.70
N ARG A 584 -15.04 13.73 9.90
CA ARG A 584 -16.37 13.24 10.23
C ARG A 584 -17.44 13.97 9.41
N GLU A 585 -18.29 13.21 8.74
CA GLU A 585 -19.52 13.69 8.12
C GLU A 585 -20.67 12.74 8.49
N GLY A 586 -21.66 13.25 9.24
CA GLY A 586 -22.72 12.43 9.81
C GLY A 586 -22.19 11.37 10.78
N ASN A 587 -22.46 10.11 10.47
CA ASN A 587 -22.09 8.95 11.30
C ASN A 587 -20.77 8.28 10.89
N GLY A 588 -20.06 8.81 9.89
CA GLY A 588 -18.80 8.23 9.39
C GLY A 588 -17.78 9.30 9.02
N PHE A 589 -16.74 8.90 8.27
CA PHE A 589 -15.71 9.80 7.77
C PHE A 589 -15.75 9.89 6.24
N LYS A 590 -15.35 11.04 5.70
CA LYS A 590 -15.29 11.30 4.27
C LYS A 590 -14.04 12.07 3.88
N MET A 591 -13.67 11.90 2.61
CA MET A 591 -12.61 12.64 1.94
C MET A 591 -13.13 14.04 1.54
N HIS A 592 -12.54 15.09 2.13
CA HIS A 592 -12.78 16.48 1.73
C HIS A 592 -11.60 16.97 0.92
N THR A 593 -11.86 17.55 -0.26
CA THR A 593 -10.78 18.04 -1.15
C THR A 593 -9.92 19.05 -0.40
N LEU A 594 -8.61 18.79 -0.35
CA LEU A 594 -7.64 19.64 0.35
C LEU A 594 -6.96 20.62 -0.62
N LEU A 595 -6.60 20.13 -1.80
CA LEU A 595 -5.74 20.84 -2.74
C LEU A 595 -6.36 20.93 -4.14
N GLU A 596 -6.00 21.98 -4.88
CA GLU A 596 -6.14 21.97 -6.33
C GLU A 596 -5.09 21.03 -6.92
N LYS A 597 -5.54 20.08 -7.73
CA LYS A 597 -4.64 19.09 -8.34
C LYS A 597 -3.70 19.74 -9.36
N GLU A 598 -2.41 19.50 -9.19
CA GLU A 598 -1.36 19.98 -10.10
C GLU A 598 -0.67 18.85 -10.89
N PHE A 599 -0.38 17.72 -10.25
CA PHE A 599 0.40 16.62 -10.81
C PHE A 599 -0.18 15.24 -10.48
N ARG A 600 0.38 14.20 -11.09
CA ARG A 600 0.09 12.80 -10.81
C ARG A 600 1.27 11.91 -11.30
N PRO A 601 1.55 10.78 -10.65
CA PRO A 601 0.89 10.25 -9.47
C PRO A 601 1.48 10.79 -8.16
N VAL A 602 0.66 10.76 -7.10
CA VAL A 602 1.10 11.06 -5.73
C VAL A 602 1.42 9.75 -5.02
N ALA A 603 2.66 9.58 -4.59
CA ALA A 603 3.14 8.35 -3.97
C ALA A 603 2.99 8.37 -2.44
N ALA A 604 3.09 9.51 -1.78
CA ALA A 604 2.87 9.62 -0.34
C ALA A 604 2.56 11.07 0.06
N ASP A 605 2.13 11.25 1.29
CA ASP A 605 2.07 12.52 1.99
C ASP A 605 2.72 12.44 3.38
N GLU A 606 3.16 13.59 3.88
CA GLU A 606 3.72 13.76 5.21
C GLU A 606 3.33 15.15 5.74
N ILE A 607 3.25 15.31 7.07
CA ILE A 607 3.12 16.60 7.74
C ILE A 607 4.49 16.98 8.30
N LEU A 608 5.04 18.11 7.83
CA LEU A 608 6.34 18.56 8.31
C LEU A 608 6.23 19.11 9.74
N SER A 609 6.66 18.32 10.72
CA SER A 609 6.58 18.67 12.15
C SER A 609 7.92 18.46 12.84
N SER A 610 8.84 19.42 12.69
CA SER A 610 10.20 19.31 13.24
C SER A 610 10.85 20.68 13.45
N GLU A 611 11.33 20.93 14.67
CA GLU A 611 12.08 22.16 15.02
C GLU A 611 13.39 22.33 14.23
N HIS A 612 13.81 21.32 13.48
CA HIS A 612 14.94 21.40 12.54
C HIS A 612 14.64 22.33 11.35
N PHE A 613 13.36 22.52 11.02
CA PHE A 613 12.94 23.35 9.89
C PHE A 613 12.39 24.70 10.36
N PRO A 614 12.41 25.74 9.50
CA PRO A 614 11.86 27.06 9.82
C PRO A 614 10.44 27.01 10.40
N GLU A 615 10.15 27.95 11.31
CA GLU A 615 8.85 28.05 12.00
C GLU A 615 7.68 28.18 11.02
N ASP A 616 7.89 28.81 9.87
CA ASP A 616 6.88 29.02 8.83
C ASP A 616 6.66 27.82 7.90
N MET A 617 7.31 26.68 8.15
CA MET A 617 7.04 25.41 7.48
C MET A 617 6.37 24.38 8.40
N GLN A 618 6.18 24.73 9.68
CA GLN A 618 5.67 23.78 10.66
C GLN A 618 4.21 23.45 10.38
N GLN A 619 3.92 22.16 10.38
CA GLN A 619 2.63 21.56 10.08
C GLN A 619 2.18 21.75 8.62
N ASP A 620 3.12 21.99 7.71
CA ASP A 620 2.82 22.02 6.27
C ASP A 620 2.62 20.61 5.73
N PHE A 621 1.76 20.53 4.70
CA PHE A 621 1.48 19.28 4.02
C PHE A 621 2.44 19.07 2.86
N LEU A 622 3.11 17.93 2.86
CA LEU A 622 4.07 17.53 1.85
C LEU A 622 3.46 16.47 0.93
N ILE A 623 3.83 16.52 -0.36
CA ILE A 623 3.47 15.48 -1.32
C ILE A 623 4.71 14.98 -2.06
N CYS A 624 4.88 13.66 -2.06
CA CYS A 624 5.85 12.97 -2.92
C CYS A 624 5.23 12.68 -4.30
N ASN A 625 5.85 13.17 -5.38
CA ASN A 625 5.41 12.89 -6.76
C ASN A 625 6.55 12.33 -7.62
N THR A 626 6.21 11.36 -8.46
CA THR A 626 7.18 10.53 -9.19
C THR A 626 7.12 10.66 -10.72
N ILE A 627 6.17 11.43 -11.28
CA ILE A 627 6.06 11.69 -12.73
C ILE A 627 5.77 13.17 -13.02
N GLY A 628 6.53 13.76 -13.93
CA GLY A 628 6.35 15.15 -14.39
C GLY A 628 7.00 16.17 -13.46
N PHE A 629 6.67 16.15 -12.17
CA PHE A 629 7.41 16.86 -11.11
C PHE A 629 8.13 15.80 -10.27
N LEU A 630 9.46 15.76 -10.28
CA LEU A 630 10.19 14.70 -9.59
C LEU A 630 10.69 15.25 -8.26
N GLY A 631 9.88 15.19 -7.21
CA GLY A 631 10.19 15.94 -6.00
C GLY A 631 9.13 15.92 -4.92
N ILE A 632 9.34 16.81 -3.94
CA ILE A 632 8.45 17.04 -2.82
C ILE A 632 7.87 18.46 -2.91
N ARG A 633 6.54 18.54 -3.05
CA ARG A 633 5.80 19.80 -2.96
C ARG A 633 5.38 20.08 -1.53
N GLN A 634 5.28 21.37 -1.20
CA GLN A 634 4.86 21.87 0.09
C GLN A 634 3.60 22.73 -0.04
N TYR A 635 2.69 22.58 0.92
CA TYR A 635 1.47 23.36 1.02
C TYR A 635 1.26 23.85 2.46
N ASP A 636 1.14 25.17 2.61
CA ASP A 636 0.69 25.81 3.86
C ASP A 636 -0.81 25.54 4.05
N LEU A 637 -1.18 24.97 5.21
CA LEU A 637 -2.54 24.55 5.51
C LEU A 637 -3.30 25.60 6.34
N ASP A 638 -4.40 26.13 5.79
CA ASP A 638 -5.33 26.97 6.55
C ASP A 638 -6.22 26.10 7.46
N ARG A 639 -6.05 26.25 8.79
CA ARG A 639 -6.80 25.51 9.81
C ARG A 639 -8.05 26.24 10.30
N GLY A 640 -8.27 27.48 9.88
CA GLY A 640 -9.47 28.25 10.21
C GLY A 640 -9.67 28.58 11.70
N ASP A 641 -8.64 28.48 12.55
CA ASP A 641 -8.72 28.69 14.01
C ASP A 641 -8.68 30.17 14.44
N GLY A 642 -8.57 31.10 13.49
CA GLY A 642 -8.42 32.52 13.76
C GLY A 642 -7.05 32.93 14.32
N LEU A 643 -6.16 31.95 14.58
CA LEU A 643 -4.76 32.13 14.98
C LEU A 643 -3.84 32.02 13.76
N SER A 644 -4.10 31.10 12.83
CA SER A 644 -3.48 31.06 11.49
C SER A 644 -3.90 32.26 10.63
N ALA A 645 -5.06 32.83 10.93
CA ALA A 645 -5.58 34.06 10.34
C ALA A 645 -5.11 35.33 11.08
N GLN A 646 -4.33 35.23 12.17
CA GLN A 646 -3.52 36.37 12.56
C GLN A 646 -2.53 36.57 11.43
N GLU A 647 -2.87 37.54 10.58
CA GLU A 647 -2.06 38.09 9.52
C GLU A 647 -0.78 37.28 9.34
N THR A 648 -0.71 36.49 8.26
CA THR A 648 0.49 36.63 7.43
C THR A 648 0.63 38.12 7.20
N LYS A 649 1.22 38.85 8.17
CA LYS A 649 1.83 40.13 7.93
C LYS A 649 2.68 39.74 6.75
N PRO A 650 2.44 40.31 5.55
CA PRO A 650 3.35 40.05 4.46
C PRO A 650 4.71 40.34 5.06
N LYS A 651 5.50 39.27 5.31
CA LYS A 651 6.92 39.44 5.60
C LYS A 651 7.32 40.34 4.45
N LYS A 652 7.79 41.54 4.75
CA LYS A 652 8.33 42.46 3.76
C LYS A 652 9.46 41.69 3.09
N SER A 653 9.13 40.87 2.09
CA SER A 653 10.01 40.68 0.98
C SER A 653 10.27 42.11 0.55
N LEU A 654 11.55 42.47 0.48
CA LEU A 654 11.92 43.68 -0.20
C LEU A 654 11.43 43.49 -1.63
N SER A 655 10.18 43.90 -1.89
CA SER A 655 9.63 43.90 -3.23
C SER A 655 10.40 44.96 -3.97
N TYR A 656 11.42 44.52 -4.70
CA TYR A 656 12.18 45.37 -5.61
C TYR A 656 11.35 45.77 -6.83
N ALA A 657 10.08 45.34 -6.90
CA ALA A 657 9.04 45.83 -7.80
C ALA A 657 8.03 46.70 -7.04
N GLU A 658 7.84 47.93 -7.51
CA GLU A 658 6.76 48.83 -7.12
C GLU A 658 5.66 48.80 -8.18
N VAL A 659 4.46 48.34 -7.81
CA VAL A 659 3.30 48.30 -8.70
C VAL A 659 2.38 49.49 -8.40
N THR A 660 2.22 50.37 -9.37
CA THR A 660 1.41 51.59 -9.25
C THR A 660 0.33 51.64 -10.34
N LYS A 661 -0.52 52.68 -10.30
CA LYS A 661 -1.60 52.88 -11.28
C LYS A 661 -2.55 51.68 -11.41
N GLY A 662 -2.90 51.07 -10.27
CA GLY A 662 -3.84 49.95 -10.23
C GLY A 662 -3.34 48.67 -10.92
N GLY A 663 -2.02 48.50 -11.07
CA GLY A 663 -1.42 47.35 -11.78
C GLY A 663 -0.83 47.70 -13.14
N GLN A 664 -1.10 48.91 -13.65
CA GLN A 664 -0.69 49.30 -15.00
C GLN A 664 0.81 49.57 -15.11
N LEU A 665 1.49 49.98 -14.04
CA LEU A 665 2.92 50.29 -14.06
C LEU A 665 3.64 49.44 -13.01
N ILE A 666 4.61 48.64 -13.46
CA ILE A 666 5.55 47.92 -12.62
C ILE A 666 6.91 48.62 -12.74
N THR A 667 7.48 49.05 -11.64
CA THR A 667 8.81 49.68 -11.60
C THR A 667 9.76 48.81 -10.79
N VAL A 668 10.84 48.35 -11.40
CA VAL A 668 11.85 47.49 -10.76
C VAL A 668 13.12 48.27 -10.50
N ASN A 669 13.57 48.27 -9.25
CA ASN A 669 14.85 48.82 -8.82
C ASN A 669 15.49 47.83 -7.84
N HIS A 670 16.39 46.99 -8.35
CA HIS A 670 17.00 45.91 -7.59
C HIS A 670 18.47 46.25 -7.24
N PRO A 671 18.90 46.13 -5.97
CA PRO A 671 20.23 46.54 -5.53
C PRO A 671 21.35 45.75 -6.20
N ALA A 672 21.14 44.47 -6.53
CA ALA A 672 22.13 43.65 -7.24
C ALA A 672 22.42 44.12 -8.67
N LEU A 673 21.64 45.05 -9.24
CA LEU A 673 21.93 45.65 -10.54
C LEU A 673 22.96 46.79 -10.45
N LYS A 674 23.20 47.34 -9.23
CA LYS A 674 24.19 48.41 -9.04
C LYS A 674 25.58 47.89 -9.37
N ASP A 675 26.32 48.68 -10.15
CA ASP A 675 27.70 48.40 -10.57
C ASP A 675 27.87 47.08 -11.35
N LYS A 676 26.77 46.46 -11.81
CA LYS A 676 26.77 45.28 -12.67
C LYS A 676 26.44 45.66 -14.12
N LYS A 677 27.10 44.97 -15.04
CA LYS A 677 26.81 45.05 -16.46
C LYS A 677 25.79 43.98 -16.81
N ILE A 678 24.64 44.41 -17.33
CA ILE A 678 23.52 43.56 -17.72
C ILE A 678 23.52 43.43 -19.23
N THR A 679 23.49 42.21 -19.74
CA THR A 679 23.42 41.91 -21.17
C THR A 679 21.99 41.65 -21.63
N SER A 680 21.11 41.15 -20.75
CA SER A 680 19.71 40.91 -21.09
C SER A 680 18.78 40.91 -19.88
N PHE A 681 17.49 41.02 -20.14
CA PHE A 681 16.43 40.77 -19.17
C PHE A 681 15.34 39.88 -19.77
N LYS A 682 14.64 39.12 -18.92
CA LYS A 682 13.55 38.24 -19.32
C LYS A 682 12.34 38.47 -18.41
N LEU A 683 11.19 38.61 -19.05
CA LEU A 683 9.88 38.72 -18.43
C LEU A 683 9.16 37.40 -18.65
N SER A 684 8.64 36.75 -17.61
CA SER A 684 7.87 35.51 -17.75
C SER A 684 6.71 35.44 -16.77
N VAL A 685 5.71 34.61 -17.06
CA VAL A 685 4.57 34.38 -16.16
C VAL A 685 4.36 32.88 -16.01
N PRO A 686 4.25 32.32 -14.78
CA PRO A 686 4.08 30.89 -14.59
C PRO A 686 2.69 30.39 -15.03
N GLY A 687 2.60 29.13 -15.44
CA GLY A 687 1.36 28.45 -15.78
C GLY A 687 0.91 28.63 -17.24
N LYS A 688 -0.27 28.09 -17.55
CA LYS A 688 -0.86 28.15 -18.89
C LYS A 688 -1.57 29.49 -19.12
N GLN A 689 -0.83 30.51 -19.55
CA GLN A 689 -1.39 31.85 -19.76
C GLN A 689 -0.78 32.56 -20.99
N GLN A 690 -1.13 33.83 -21.17
CA GLN A 690 -0.64 34.72 -22.21
C GLN A 690 -0.22 36.05 -21.59
N MET A 691 0.72 36.77 -22.22
CA MET A 691 1.24 38.06 -21.76
C MET A 691 0.81 39.21 -22.66
N ASN A 692 0.55 40.37 -22.05
CA ASN A 692 0.04 41.56 -22.74
C ASN A 692 0.64 42.83 -22.14
N LEU A 693 1.76 43.27 -22.68
CA LEU A 693 2.50 44.43 -22.20
C LEU A 693 2.40 45.56 -23.21
N CYS A 694 2.35 46.80 -22.74
CA CYS A 694 2.29 48.00 -23.57
C CYS A 694 3.67 48.56 -23.88
N GLU A 695 4.51 48.74 -22.87
CA GLU A 695 5.80 49.43 -22.99
C GLU A 695 6.77 48.91 -21.94
N ILE A 696 8.05 48.89 -22.27
CA ILE A 696 9.16 48.65 -21.37
C ILE A 696 10.05 49.90 -21.43
N GLU A 697 10.47 50.44 -20.29
CA GLU A 697 11.44 51.53 -20.25
C GLU A 697 12.65 51.07 -19.43
N VAL A 698 13.84 51.10 -20.04
CA VAL A 698 15.10 50.80 -19.35
C VAL A 698 15.80 52.12 -19.02
N VAL A 699 16.05 52.34 -17.73
CA VAL A 699 16.72 53.54 -17.22
C VAL A 699 18.13 53.20 -16.76
N SER A 700 19.10 54.01 -17.19
CA SER A 700 20.50 53.92 -16.80
C SER A 700 21.04 55.29 -16.39
N GLU A 701 21.37 55.45 -15.09
CA GLU A 701 22.01 56.68 -14.60
C GLU A 701 23.44 56.84 -15.13
N ALA A 702 24.12 55.74 -15.47
CA ALA A 702 25.43 55.78 -16.13
C ALA A 702 25.34 56.34 -17.56
N ALA A 703 24.35 55.89 -18.34
CA ALA A 703 24.11 56.41 -19.69
C ALA A 703 23.77 57.91 -19.69
N ALA A 704 23.11 58.40 -18.65
CA ALA A 704 22.81 59.83 -18.47
C ALA A 704 24.07 60.69 -18.41
N ARG A 705 25.13 60.19 -17.77
CA ARG A 705 26.41 60.90 -17.59
C ARG A 705 27.24 60.94 -18.88
N VAL A 706 27.06 59.96 -19.77
CA VAL A 706 27.87 59.81 -21.00
C VAL A 706 27.14 60.31 -22.25
N HIS A 707 25.83 60.06 -22.38
CA HIS A 707 25.06 60.27 -23.60
C HIS A 707 23.93 61.30 -23.46
N GLY A 708 23.76 61.92 -22.29
CA GLY A 708 22.77 62.98 -22.05
C GLY A 708 21.31 62.51 -21.98
N THR A 709 21.05 61.19 -22.07
CA THR A 709 19.72 60.58 -21.88
C THR A 709 19.77 59.44 -20.87
N ARG A 710 18.76 59.38 -19.99
CA ARG A 710 18.59 58.32 -18.99
C ARG A 710 17.90 57.07 -19.56
N HIS A 711 17.12 57.21 -20.63
CA HIS A 711 16.34 56.12 -21.22
C HIS A 711 17.13 55.48 -22.36
N ILE A 712 17.48 54.21 -22.20
CA ILE A 712 18.26 53.44 -23.19
C ILE A 712 17.43 52.40 -23.93
N THR A 713 16.11 52.39 -23.72
CA THR A 713 15.19 51.37 -24.26
C THR A 713 15.28 51.14 -25.77
N LYS A 714 15.54 52.20 -26.56
CA LYS A 714 15.64 52.11 -28.03
C LYS A 714 16.83 51.28 -28.53
N THR A 715 17.75 50.89 -27.63
CA THR A 715 18.91 50.06 -27.94
C THR A 715 18.68 48.57 -27.67
N VAL A 716 17.49 48.20 -27.16
CA VAL A 716 17.14 46.82 -26.79
C VAL A 716 16.61 46.07 -28.00
N LYS A 717 17.19 44.90 -28.29
CA LYS A 717 16.62 43.93 -29.22
C LYS A 717 15.64 43.04 -28.46
N LEU A 718 14.39 43.01 -28.89
CA LEU A 718 13.34 42.23 -28.24
C LEU A 718 13.01 40.93 -28.98
N SER A 719 12.66 39.89 -28.21
CA SER A 719 12.11 38.62 -28.68
C SER A 719 11.01 38.14 -27.73
N GLN A 720 10.14 37.24 -28.20
CA GLN A 720 9.07 36.65 -27.40
C GLN A 720 8.89 35.18 -27.74
N SER A 721 8.35 34.40 -26.80
CA SER A 721 8.25 32.95 -26.92
C SER A 721 7.24 32.46 -27.95
N SER A 722 6.22 33.25 -28.26
CA SER A 722 5.26 32.93 -29.31
C SER A 722 4.61 34.20 -29.86
N GLU A 723 4.14 34.14 -31.10
CA GLU A 723 3.39 35.22 -31.73
C GLU A 723 1.88 34.99 -31.61
N TYR A 724 1.16 35.99 -31.12
CA TYR A 724 -0.30 36.00 -31.17
C TYR A 724 -0.79 36.37 -32.58
N ASN A 725 -1.75 35.60 -33.11
CA ASN A 725 -2.45 35.86 -34.37
C ASN A 725 -1.51 36.20 -35.55
N LYS A 726 -0.51 35.35 -35.80
CA LYS A 726 0.48 35.50 -36.89
C LYS A 726 1.25 36.83 -36.86
N GLY A 727 1.66 37.26 -35.66
CA GLY A 727 2.52 38.43 -35.49
C GLY A 727 1.79 39.77 -35.49
N MET A 728 0.46 39.79 -35.31
CA MET A 728 -0.34 41.02 -35.34
C MET A 728 0.01 42.03 -34.22
N PHE A 729 0.59 41.55 -33.11
CA PHE A 729 1.01 42.37 -31.96
C PHE A 729 2.46 42.01 -31.57
N PRO A 730 3.45 42.44 -32.37
CA PRO A 730 4.83 42.02 -32.21
C PRO A 730 5.47 42.65 -30.97
N VAL A 731 6.48 41.97 -30.41
CA VAL A 731 7.25 42.42 -29.25
C VAL A 731 7.92 43.79 -29.46
N SER A 732 8.16 44.20 -30.71
CA SER A 732 8.75 45.50 -31.05
C SER A 732 7.91 46.69 -30.59
N LEU A 733 6.61 46.50 -30.33
CA LEU A 733 5.73 47.56 -29.82
C LEU A 733 6.07 47.96 -28.37
N LEU A 734 6.81 47.13 -27.63
CA LEU A 734 7.15 47.44 -26.24
C LEU A 734 8.19 48.55 -26.06
N ILE A 735 8.79 49.06 -27.14
CA ILE A 735 9.86 50.06 -27.07
C ILE A 735 9.63 51.22 -28.03
N ASP A 736 8.41 51.35 -28.55
CA ASP A 736 8.04 52.40 -29.50
C ASP A 736 7.70 53.72 -28.80
N GLY A 737 7.62 53.72 -27.46
CA GLY A 737 7.29 54.87 -26.63
C GLY A 737 5.78 55.09 -26.48
N ASN A 738 4.94 54.25 -27.08
CA ASN A 738 3.50 54.36 -27.11
C ASN A 738 2.84 53.34 -26.17
N LYS A 739 2.57 53.82 -24.96
CA LYS A 739 1.88 53.09 -23.88
C LYS A 739 0.43 52.65 -24.20
N GLN A 740 -0.11 53.00 -25.37
CA GLN A 740 -1.43 52.55 -25.84
C GLN A 740 -1.35 51.37 -26.81
N THR A 741 -0.20 51.11 -27.43
CA THR A 741 0.03 49.88 -28.20
C THR A 741 0.47 48.76 -27.28
N PHE A 742 0.41 47.50 -27.73
CA PHE A 742 0.80 46.36 -26.90
C PHE A 742 1.35 45.20 -27.71
N ALA A 743 2.28 44.46 -27.12
CA ALA A 743 2.71 43.15 -27.60
C ALA A 743 1.90 42.03 -26.94
N HIS A 744 1.80 40.89 -27.62
CA HIS A 744 0.95 39.79 -27.19
C HIS A 744 1.55 38.41 -27.54
N THR A 745 1.63 37.51 -26.56
CA THR A 745 2.00 36.09 -26.76
C THR A 745 0.77 35.22 -26.96
N SER A 746 0.89 34.11 -27.67
CA SER A 746 -0.17 33.09 -27.64
C SER A 746 -0.31 32.45 -26.26
N ILE A 747 -1.47 31.85 -25.97
CA ILE A 747 -1.67 31.04 -24.75
C ILE A 747 -0.76 29.83 -24.82
N GLN A 748 0.14 29.70 -23.85
CA GLN A 748 1.09 28.60 -23.75
C GLN A 748 1.53 28.41 -22.30
N MET A 749 2.34 27.38 -22.06
CA MET A 749 2.96 27.20 -20.74
C MET A 749 4.11 28.19 -20.58
N ASN A 750 4.12 28.92 -19.46
CA ASN A 750 5.20 29.83 -19.08
C ASN A 750 5.61 30.82 -20.20
N PRO A 751 4.68 31.64 -20.73
CA PRO A 751 5.02 32.63 -21.77
C PRO A 751 6.13 33.57 -21.30
N TRP A 752 6.95 34.07 -22.24
CA TRP A 752 8.05 34.98 -21.93
C TRP A 752 8.30 36.02 -23.04
N MET A 753 8.88 37.15 -22.65
CA MET A 753 9.41 38.20 -23.52
C MET A 753 10.82 38.56 -23.02
N LYS A 754 11.80 38.67 -23.91
CA LYS A 754 13.22 38.88 -23.57
C LYS A 754 13.76 40.11 -24.30
N GLY A 755 14.54 40.93 -23.60
CA GLY A 755 15.31 42.03 -24.18
C GLY A 755 16.80 41.84 -24.02
N GLU A 756 17.54 42.08 -25.10
CA GLU A 756 18.99 41.95 -25.18
C GLU A 756 19.61 43.30 -25.55
N PHE A 757 20.65 43.69 -24.83
CA PHE A 757 21.40 44.92 -25.08
C PHE A 757 22.53 44.64 -26.09
N ALA A 758 22.79 45.60 -26.99
CA ALA A 758 23.87 45.46 -27.97
C ALA A 758 25.26 45.41 -27.33
N GLU A 759 25.43 46.08 -26.19
CA GLU A 759 26.60 46.02 -25.32
C GLU A 759 26.12 45.95 -23.87
N PRO A 760 26.91 45.39 -22.93
CA PRO A 760 26.51 45.30 -21.52
C PRO A 760 26.28 46.69 -20.89
N VAL A 761 25.14 46.90 -20.24
CA VAL A 761 24.72 48.20 -19.67
C VAL A 761 24.47 48.15 -18.17
N GLU A 762 24.63 49.27 -17.48
CA GLU A 762 24.16 49.39 -16.08
C GLU A 762 22.68 49.76 -16.06
N VAL A 763 21.85 48.88 -15.51
CA VAL A 763 20.41 49.10 -15.37
C VAL A 763 20.12 49.65 -13.97
N SER A 764 19.67 50.90 -13.90
CA SER A 764 19.28 51.53 -12.63
C SER A 764 17.81 51.26 -12.28
N GLU A 765 16.95 51.18 -13.29
CA GLU A 765 15.52 50.93 -13.13
C GLU A 765 14.92 50.34 -14.42
N LEU A 766 13.97 49.41 -14.28
CA LEU A 766 13.19 48.86 -15.38
C LEU A 766 11.71 49.15 -15.12
N ARG A 767 11.03 49.82 -16.06
CA ARG A 767 9.57 50.04 -16.00
C ARG A 767 8.87 49.17 -17.01
N ILE A 768 7.76 48.57 -16.62
CA ILE A 768 6.90 47.77 -17.49
C ILE A 768 5.48 48.30 -17.37
N TRP A 769 4.89 48.64 -18.49
CA TRP A 769 3.51 49.06 -18.60
C TRP A 769 2.66 47.88 -19.03
N ASN A 770 1.73 47.48 -18.18
CA ASN A 770 0.68 46.53 -18.54
C ASN A 770 -0.38 47.22 -19.41
N ARG A 771 -1.07 46.40 -20.21
CA ARG A 771 -2.26 46.86 -20.92
C ARG A 771 -3.39 47.13 -19.93
N GLU A 772 -4.01 48.31 -20.08
CA GLU A 772 -5.17 48.70 -19.28
C GLU A 772 -6.30 47.66 -19.37
N GLY A 773 -6.80 47.22 -18.21
CA GLY A 773 -7.83 46.20 -18.06
C GLY A 773 -7.36 44.75 -18.18
N PHE A 774 -6.05 44.52 -18.32
CA PHE A 774 -5.43 43.19 -18.41
C PHE A 774 -4.18 43.04 -17.53
N GLU A 775 -4.05 43.89 -16.52
CA GLU A 775 -2.90 43.99 -15.63
C GLU A 775 -2.59 42.63 -14.97
N ASP A 776 -3.62 41.93 -14.51
CA ASP A 776 -3.52 40.63 -13.83
C ASP A 776 -2.81 39.54 -14.64
N ARG A 777 -2.66 39.70 -15.96
CA ARG A 777 -1.97 38.72 -16.80
C ARG A 777 -0.47 38.63 -16.52
N PHE A 778 0.12 39.65 -15.90
CA PHE A 778 1.49 39.64 -15.41
C PHE A 778 1.57 39.40 -13.89
N ASN A 779 0.46 39.09 -13.22
CA ASN A 779 0.48 38.72 -11.81
C ASN A 779 1.26 37.41 -11.60
N ASN A 780 2.02 37.32 -10.51
CA ASN A 780 3.03 36.27 -10.28
C ASN A 780 4.15 36.23 -11.35
N GLY A 781 4.25 37.26 -12.19
CA GLY A 781 5.28 37.36 -13.22
C GLY A 781 6.68 37.48 -12.63
N LYS A 782 7.68 36.91 -13.30
CA LYS A 782 9.10 37.03 -12.97
C LYS A 782 9.81 37.97 -13.94
N ILE A 783 10.68 38.81 -13.39
CA ILE A 783 11.57 39.72 -14.11
C ILE A 783 12.99 39.33 -13.74
N GLU A 784 13.72 38.78 -14.71
CA GLU A 784 15.05 38.23 -14.53
C GLU A 784 16.07 39.09 -15.29
N PHE A 785 17.22 39.37 -14.70
CA PHE A 785 18.32 40.13 -15.32
C PHE A 785 19.56 39.25 -15.43
N PHE A 786 20.28 39.34 -16.54
CA PHE A 786 21.41 38.47 -16.83
C PHE A 786 22.66 39.24 -17.26
N ASP A 787 23.83 38.70 -16.91
CA ASP A 787 25.11 38.98 -17.53
C ASP A 787 25.55 37.73 -18.31
N ASN A 788 25.50 37.82 -19.63
CA ASN A 788 25.48 36.69 -20.56
C ASN A 788 24.42 35.66 -20.13
N ASP A 789 24.83 34.45 -19.74
CA ASP A 789 23.94 33.39 -19.26
C ASP A 789 23.85 33.32 -17.73
N THR A 790 24.53 34.22 -17.01
CA THR A 790 24.52 34.27 -15.54
C THR A 790 23.34 35.11 -15.06
N LEU A 791 22.45 34.52 -14.26
CA LEU A 791 21.35 35.22 -13.60
C LEU A 791 21.89 36.15 -12.51
N ILE A 792 21.59 37.45 -12.61
CA ILE A 792 22.05 38.49 -11.67
C ILE A 792 20.97 38.81 -10.63
N ALA A 793 19.70 38.84 -11.03
CA ALA A 793 18.59 39.14 -10.14
C ALA A 793 17.27 38.59 -10.70
N THR A 794 16.38 38.18 -9.80
CA THR A 794 14.99 37.82 -10.11
C THR A 794 14.06 38.63 -9.23
N VAL A 795 13.03 39.21 -9.84
CA VAL A 795 11.99 39.99 -9.16
C VAL A 795 10.62 39.41 -9.51
N THR A 796 9.89 38.98 -8.49
CA THR A 796 8.52 38.50 -8.63
C THR A 796 7.54 39.67 -8.47
N VAL A 797 6.56 39.78 -9.36
CA VAL A 797 5.59 40.87 -9.41
C VAL A 797 4.24 40.41 -8.87
N GLN A 798 3.68 41.18 -7.94
CA GLN A 798 2.34 41.00 -7.40
C GLN A 798 1.46 42.21 -7.75
N ILE A 799 0.36 41.99 -8.48
CA ILE A 799 -0.57 43.04 -8.90
C ILE A 799 -1.82 42.95 -8.03
N GLY A 800 -1.98 43.92 -7.13
CA GLY A 800 -2.96 43.90 -6.03
C GLY A 800 -4.42 44.18 -6.40
N ASN A 801 -4.88 43.79 -7.59
CA ASN A 801 -6.27 44.02 -8.00
C ASN A 801 -6.86 42.87 -8.83
N SER A 802 -6.61 41.63 -8.40
CA SER A 802 -7.32 40.49 -8.98
C SER A 802 -8.83 40.63 -8.74
N LYS A 803 -9.59 40.88 -9.82
CA LYS A 803 -10.98 40.40 -9.89
C LYS A 803 -10.88 38.89 -9.79
N GLY A 804 -11.18 38.39 -8.61
CA GLY A 804 -10.69 37.11 -8.13
C GLY A 804 -10.77 35.96 -9.13
N THR A 805 -9.78 35.07 -9.04
CA THR A 805 -10.14 33.73 -8.52
C THR A 805 -11.17 33.99 -7.45
N LYS A 806 -12.45 33.65 -7.70
CA LYS A 806 -13.48 33.75 -6.65
C LYS A 806 -12.78 33.34 -5.37
N SER A 807 -12.56 34.28 -4.44
CA SER A 807 -12.28 33.89 -3.08
C SER A 807 -13.51 33.04 -2.80
N ARG A 808 -13.36 31.72 -2.83
CA ARG A 808 -14.39 30.86 -2.27
C ARG A 808 -14.52 31.44 -0.88
N GLU A 809 -15.71 31.98 -0.57
CA GLU A 809 -15.98 32.49 0.76
C GLU A 809 -15.56 31.36 1.70
N ARG A 810 -14.43 31.56 2.38
CA ARG A 810 -13.79 30.49 3.15
C ARG A 810 -14.75 30.18 4.28
N VAL A 811 -15.28 28.96 4.29
CA VAL A 811 -16.16 28.54 5.38
C VAL A 811 -15.25 28.19 6.54
N PHE A 812 -15.57 28.71 7.73
CA PHE A 812 -14.88 28.32 8.96
C PHE A 812 -14.86 26.80 9.11
N GLY A 813 -13.67 26.22 9.26
CA GLY A 813 -13.46 24.78 9.31
C GLY A 813 -13.29 24.09 7.94
N GLU A 814 -13.19 24.81 6.82
CA GLU A 814 -12.75 24.25 5.53
C GLU A 814 -11.22 24.32 5.46
N VAL A 815 -10.54 23.17 5.35
CA VAL A 815 -9.07 23.11 5.25
C VAL A 815 -8.67 23.12 3.79
N TRP A 816 -7.83 24.09 3.43
CA TRP A 816 -7.25 24.25 2.10
C TRP A 816 -5.74 24.42 2.24
N GLY A 817 -4.99 23.77 1.35
CA GLY A 817 -3.55 24.00 1.23
C GLY A 817 -3.24 25.01 0.13
N THR A 818 -2.31 25.94 0.40
CA THR A 818 -1.77 26.88 -0.58
C THR A 818 -0.36 26.46 -0.97
N PRO A 819 -0.05 26.25 -2.26
CA PRO A 819 1.31 25.91 -2.68
C PRO A 819 2.29 26.99 -2.23
N VAL A 820 3.41 26.58 -1.63
CA VAL A 820 4.52 27.46 -1.29
C VAL A 820 5.76 27.06 -2.10
N GLN A 821 6.96 27.50 -1.69
CA GLN A 821 8.19 27.08 -2.35
C GLN A 821 8.38 25.56 -2.20
N ASP A 822 8.83 24.89 -3.26
CA ASP A 822 9.05 23.44 -3.24
C ASP A 822 10.18 23.06 -2.29
N VAL A 823 9.99 21.95 -1.55
CA VAL A 823 11.05 21.40 -0.68
C VAL A 823 12.21 20.90 -1.51
N LEU A 824 11.92 20.17 -2.59
CA LEU A 824 12.94 19.73 -3.54
C LEU A 824 12.37 19.37 -4.90
N ASN A 825 13.20 19.47 -5.94
CA ASN A 825 12.89 18.98 -7.29
C ASN A 825 14.16 18.50 -8.02
N SER A 826 14.09 17.31 -8.60
CA SER A 826 15.18 16.66 -9.31
C SER A 826 15.02 16.77 -10.83
N THR A 827 16.15 16.86 -11.53
CA THR A 827 16.21 16.62 -12.97
C THR A 827 16.69 15.21 -13.33
N ASP A 828 17.11 14.41 -12.35
CA ASP A 828 17.35 12.99 -12.55
C ASP A 828 16.01 12.31 -12.87
N ARG A 829 15.94 11.75 -14.08
CA ARG A 829 14.74 11.10 -14.56
C ARG A 829 14.43 9.80 -13.82
N ASN A 830 15.35 9.23 -13.05
CA ASN A 830 15.11 8.05 -12.23
C ASN A 830 14.70 8.37 -10.81
N PHE A 831 14.78 9.62 -10.35
CA PHE A 831 14.36 10.00 -9.00
C PHE A 831 12.85 9.78 -8.81
N ARG A 832 12.47 8.97 -7.81
CA ARG A 832 11.10 8.56 -7.47
C ARG A 832 10.90 8.63 -5.95
N PRO A 833 10.58 9.80 -5.39
CA PRO A 833 10.26 9.89 -3.97
C PRO A 833 8.97 9.11 -3.71
N THR A 834 9.05 8.04 -2.91
CA THR A 834 7.93 7.15 -2.60
C THR A 834 7.34 7.36 -1.22
N ASP A 835 8.13 7.89 -0.31
CA ASP A 835 7.74 8.17 1.07
C ASP A 835 8.69 9.18 1.70
N ALA A 836 8.24 9.90 2.71
CA ALA A 836 9.07 10.80 3.49
C ALA A 836 8.65 10.76 4.96
N ILE A 837 9.62 10.89 5.88
CA ILE A 837 9.36 10.90 7.32
C ILE A 837 10.37 11.79 8.05
N VAL A 838 9.95 12.43 9.14
CA VAL A 838 10.85 13.14 10.05
C VAL A 838 11.60 12.14 10.93
N GLY A 839 12.93 12.16 10.88
CA GLY A 839 13.79 11.33 11.71
C GLY A 839 13.90 11.81 13.15
N ALA A 840 14.49 10.98 14.01
CA ALA A 840 14.69 11.31 15.43
C ALA A 840 15.67 12.49 15.66
N ASP A 841 16.52 12.80 14.69
CA ASP A 841 17.39 13.98 14.66
C ASP A 841 16.69 15.25 14.14
N GLY A 842 15.42 15.13 13.76
CA GLY A 842 14.59 16.19 13.21
C GLY A 842 14.75 16.41 11.71
N ALA A 843 15.69 15.74 11.03
CA ALA A 843 15.84 15.86 9.58
C ALA A 843 14.67 15.20 8.83
N LEU A 844 14.42 15.63 7.59
CA LEU A 844 13.45 14.95 6.72
C LEU A 844 14.18 13.87 5.92
N TYR A 845 13.75 12.62 6.07
CA TYR A 845 14.26 11.47 5.32
C TYR A 845 13.30 11.11 4.21
N ILE A 846 13.83 10.81 3.03
CA ILE A 846 13.05 10.63 1.81
C ILE A 846 13.50 9.34 1.16
N SER A 847 12.58 8.39 0.97
CA SER A 847 12.85 7.18 0.20
C SER A 847 12.81 7.52 -1.29
N ASP A 848 13.91 7.25 -1.98
CA ASP A 848 13.99 7.26 -3.42
C ASP A 848 14.00 5.82 -3.92
N TRP A 849 12.88 5.41 -4.48
CA TRP A 849 12.70 4.09 -5.09
C TRP A 849 13.58 3.90 -6.35
N GLN A 850 14.05 5.01 -6.94
CA GLN A 850 14.97 5.07 -8.06
C GLN A 850 14.71 4.07 -9.20
N ASN A 851 13.72 4.33 -10.06
CA ASN A 851 13.31 3.35 -11.07
C ASN A 851 12.97 3.95 -12.44
N VAL A 852 13.39 3.25 -13.50
CA VAL A 852 13.09 3.56 -14.88
C VAL A 852 11.64 3.27 -15.24
N ILE A 853 11.07 2.19 -14.70
CA ILE A 853 9.69 1.74 -14.94
C ILE A 853 8.88 1.91 -13.65
N ILE A 854 7.84 2.74 -13.71
CA ILE A 854 7.04 3.13 -12.52
C ILE A 854 5.72 2.35 -12.43
N GLY A 855 5.29 1.71 -13.52
CA GLY A 855 3.99 1.04 -13.58
C GLY A 855 3.96 -0.16 -14.52
N HIS A 856 2.88 -0.92 -14.44
CA HIS A 856 2.67 -2.15 -15.23
C HIS A 856 1.51 -2.04 -16.24
N MET A 857 0.99 -0.82 -16.47
CA MET A 857 0.10 -0.55 -17.61
C MET A 857 0.89 -0.29 -18.91
N GLN A 858 2.05 0.35 -18.80
CA GLN A 858 2.86 0.80 -19.93
C GLN A 858 3.84 -0.28 -20.38
N HIS A 859 4.33 -1.08 -19.43
CA HIS A 859 5.35 -2.11 -19.61
C HIS A 859 4.84 -3.43 -19.07
N ASN A 860 5.33 -4.53 -19.64
CA ASN A 860 5.07 -5.86 -19.12
C ASN A 860 5.57 -5.96 -17.66
N ILE A 861 4.90 -6.78 -16.86
CA ILE A 861 5.28 -6.99 -15.46
C ILE A 861 6.69 -7.62 -15.31
N ARG A 862 7.17 -8.33 -16.34
CA ARG A 862 8.53 -8.90 -16.45
C ARG A 862 9.40 -8.19 -17.48
N ASP A 863 9.18 -6.89 -17.73
CA ASP A 863 10.15 -6.12 -18.51
C ASP A 863 11.55 -6.26 -17.87
N PRO A 864 12.57 -6.66 -18.65
CA PRO A 864 13.91 -6.94 -18.12
C PRO A 864 14.63 -5.72 -17.53
N ASN A 865 14.11 -4.50 -17.75
CA ASN A 865 14.66 -3.27 -17.19
C ASN A 865 13.94 -2.81 -15.91
N ARG A 866 13.05 -3.61 -15.33
CA ARG A 866 12.58 -3.33 -13.97
C ARG A 866 13.76 -3.49 -13.01
N ASP A 867 14.00 -2.45 -12.23
CA ASP A 867 15.17 -2.42 -11.37
C ASP A 867 14.93 -3.12 -10.03
N HIS A 868 15.96 -3.82 -9.58
CA HIS A 868 15.98 -4.66 -8.39
C HIS A 868 17.19 -4.36 -7.48
N THR A 869 18.01 -3.37 -7.83
CA THR A 869 19.34 -3.17 -7.26
C THR A 869 19.64 -1.74 -6.85
N HIS A 870 18.84 -0.75 -7.26
CA HIS A 870 19.01 0.65 -6.91
C HIS A 870 17.91 1.11 -5.95
N GLY A 871 18.25 2.04 -5.07
CA GLY A 871 17.34 2.60 -4.10
C GLY A 871 18.10 3.38 -3.04
N ARG A 872 17.55 4.52 -2.61
CA ARG A 872 18.28 5.46 -1.75
C ARG A 872 17.38 6.02 -0.68
N ILE A 873 18.02 6.49 0.39
CA ILE A 873 17.39 7.39 1.35
C ILE A 873 18.21 8.66 1.35
N ILE A 874 17.52 9.77 1.10
CA ILE A 874 18.08 11.10 1.12
C ILE A 874 17.67 11.76 2.44
N ARG A 875 18.63 12.44 3.07
CA ARG A 875 18.41 13.23 4.29
C ARG A 875 18.50 14.71 3.95
N LEU A 876 17.51 15.48 4.41
CA LEU A 876 17.38 16.92 4.20
C LEU A 876 17.41 17.67 5.55
N THR A 877 18.25 18.69 5.62
CA THR A 877 18.46 19.56 6.79
C THR A 877 18.46 21.05 6.40
N VAL A 878 18.47 21.94 7.41
CA VAL A 878 18.47 23.42 7.26
C VAL A 878 19.56 24.06 8.11
#